data_AF-A0A1G9HE71-F1
#
_entry.id   AF-A0A1G9HE71-F1
#
_cell.length_a   1.000
_cell.length_b   1.000
_cell.length_c   1.000
_cell.angle_alpha   90.00
_cell.angle_beta   90.00
_cell.angle_gamma   90.00
#
_symmetry.space_group_name_H-M   'P 1'
#
loop_
_entity.id
_entity.type
_entity.pdbx_description
1 polymer ?
#
loop_
_entity_poly.entity_id
_entity_poly.type
_entity_poly.pdbx_seq_one_letter_code
_entity_poly.pdbx_strand_id
1 'polypeptide(L)'
;MIIQKIILNNFRQFKGRQEIEFSTDKIKNVTVVKGENGAGKTTLLEAFTWCFYRQITLPNKDKILNSSIENKMKIGDISEVSVEVKLRHSHGNYIVRRKNIFEKINSNELKRVGNEFEIIKKSKDGTLTKISNKDDINSILPEDLSTYFFFDGERIENLSKLDRKGKKDISKAVRNILGLDVLEKSDLHLGDVIKDLEEAYVENDSSKELNEKNRELNEKKNEENRYKNIIETIEDEIEITKEKLNNVEKLLKENEKSRSKQEKRENYELDIRKLKENIEALEDDIKNNNSDSLAEFIASKLLKITEGKINLKEISNKGIIGIDGAAIDHMINIGKCICGREIQKGTSCYEHLLEQKKYQPPASLGTIMVQYNEKLNDTKNKAEKFLRIFTDKYKQIEINKEKIDGLNVKIDEISNELINTEDIREIEENKNKLTVELNNLYEKLGENKSKLEESKSELKKLSKKLEELALGNGKNKIIVKRKRYCEALRETIDDYYQKKEQSIRKELSKKVSDIFDKLIETDHKIEINEDYTFRVIDVDGNDSTSQGQDILTSFAFIGGLIDLAKSKLKYIDTNEPYPLIMDAPFAKLSNSHRKNVATVLPNISEQFILFTVDSQYEGEIENNLKSKIDKEYELVMHVENIVSAEKEKYTEIKIIN
;
A
#
# COMPACT_ATOMS: atom_id res chain seq x y z
N MET A 1 -25.32 17.64 22.40
CA MET A 1 -24.74 16.83 23.49
C MET A 1 -23.50 17.52 24.05
N ILE A 2 -23.46 17.82 25.34
CA ILE A 2 -22.27 18.34 26.04
C ILE A 2 -21.94 17.44 27.23
N ILE A 3 -20.70 16.95 27.32
CA ILE A 3 -20.24 16.10 28.42
C ILE A 3 -19.85 17.00 29.59
N GLN A 4 -20.43 16.78 30.75
CA GLN A 4 -20.15 17.59 31.94
C GLN A 4 -19.05 16.96 32.79
N LYS A 5 -19.13 15.64 33.00
CA LYS A 5 -18.22 14.92 33.91
C LYS A 5 -18.11 13.45 33.52
N ILE A 6 -16.94 12.87 33.68
CA ILE A 6 -16.73 11.41 33.69
C ILE A 6 -16.19 10.99 35.06
N ILE A 7 -16.68 9.87 35.57
CA ILE A 7 -16.23 9.26 36.83
C ILE A 7 -15.89 7.81 36.52
N LEU A 8 -14.65 7.43 36.83
CA LEU A 8 -14.12 6.08 36.68
C LEU A 8 -13.93 5.47 38.08
N ASN A 9 -14.35 4.22 38.27
CA ASN A 9 -14.04 3.46 39.47
C ASN A 9 -13.36 2.16 39.06
N ASN A 10 -12.10 1.97 39.45
CA ASN A 10 -11.33 0.73 39.24
C ASN A 10 -11.26 0.28 37.77
N PHE A 11 -11.32 1.21 36.84
CA PHE A 11 -11.39 0.94 35.40
C PHE A 11 -9.98 0.89 34.80
N ARG A 12 -9.53 -0.31 34.42
CA ARG A 12 -8.20 -0.57 33.86
C ARG A 12 -7.12 0.11 34.70
N GLN A 13 -6.24 0.93 34.13
CA GLN A 13 -5.18 1.58 34.89
C GLN A 13 -5.63 2.61 35.94
N PHE A 14 -6.88 3.08 35.89
CA PHE A 14 -7.43 4.03 36.86
C PHE A 14 -7.85 3.29 38.14
N LYS A 15 -7.10 3.49 39.22
CA LYS A 15 -7.33 2.85 40.52
C LYS A 15 -8.21 3.74 41.40
N GLY A 16 -9.20 3.12 42.05
CA GLY A 16 -10.18 3.84 42.87
C GLY A 16 -11.06 4.77 42.05
N ARG A 17 -11.67 5.74 42.74
CA ARG A 17 -12.57 6.74 42.15
C ARG A 17 -11.76 7.91 41.58
N GLN A 18 -11.75 8.03 40.25
CA GLN A 18 -11.12 9.10 39.49
C GLN A 18 -12.20 9.92 38.76
N GLU A 19 -12.04 11.23 38.65
CA GLU A 19 -13.03 12.08 37.98
C GLU A 19 -12.40 13.20 37.17
N ILE A 20 -13.05 13.53 36.05
CA ILE A 20 -12.72 14.70 35.23
C ILE A 20 -14.02 15.46 34.96
N GLU A 21 -14.03 16.74 35.27
CA GLU A 21 -15.05 17.67 34.82
C GLU A 21 -14.59 18.40 33.56
N PHE A 22 -15.43 18.42 32.53
CA PHE A 22 -15.10 19.06 31.27
C PHE A 22 -15.65 20.48 31.20
N SER A 23 -15.10 21.28 30.30
CA SER A 23 -15.58 22.62 30.00
C SER A 23 -16.98 22.57 29.39
N THR A 24 -17.87 23.41 29.89
CA THR A 24 -19.19 23.63 29.28
C THR A 24 -19.37 25.07 28.82
N ASP A 25 -18.28 25.86 28.83
CA ASP A 25 -18.29 27.27 28.45
C ASP A 25 -18.32 27.41 26.91
N LYS A 26 -19.04 28.43 26.41
CA LYS A 26 -19.19 28.65 24.96
C LYS A 26 -17.98 29.32 24.32
N ILE A 27 -17.20 30.07 25.10
CA ILE A 27 -16.03 30.83 24.67
C ILE A 27 -14.77 30.03 25.00
N LYS A 28 -14.65 29.57 26.24
CA LYS A 28 -13.57 28.70 26.72
C LYS A 28 -13.96 27.23 26.62
N ASN A 29 -14.22 26.74 25.42
CA ASN A 29 -14.80 25.42 25.18
C ASN A 29 -13.81 24.25 25.21
N VAL A 30 -12.54 24.47 25.61
CA VAL A 30 -11.49 23.45 25.56
C VAL A 30 -11.16 22.89 26.94
N THR A 31 -11.05 21.57 27.03
CA THR A 31 -10.47 20.84 28.18
C THR A 31 -9.23 20.08 27.73
N VAL A 32 -8.11 20.26 28.41
CA VAL A 32 -6.86 19.54 28.09
C VAL A 32 -6.56 18.52 29.17
N VAL A 33 -6.29 17.27 28.78
CA VAL A 33 -5.82 16.22 29.68
C VAL A 33 -4.44 15.78 29.22
N LYS A 34 -3.42 16.17 29.99
CA LYS A 34 -2.02 15.87 29.74
C LYS A 34 -1.65 14.53 30.35
N GLY A 35 -0.71 13.81 29.76
CA GLY A 35 -0.14 12.63 30.39
C GLY A 35 0.85 11.93 29.47
N GLU A 36 1.86 11.29 30.05
CA GLU A 36 2.90 10.58 29.31
C GLU A 36 2.34 9.40 28.48
N ASN A 37 3.18 8.83 27.60
CA ASN A 37 2.82 7.61 26.88
C ASN A 37 2.61 6.46 27.87
N GLY A 38 1.47 5.77 27.74
CA GLY A 38 1.06 4.73 28.69
C GLY A 38 0.33 5.24 29.95
N ALA A 39 0.23 6.56 30.16
CA ALA A 39 -0.50 7.14 31.30
C ALA A 39 -2.02 6.95 31.24
N GLY A 40 -2.59 6.51 30.10
CA GLY A 40 -3.99 6.05 30.03
C GLY A 40 -4.95 6.94 29.26
N LYS A 41 -4.44 7.83 28.41
CA LYS A 41 -5.24 8.70 27.53
C LYS A 41 -6.22 7.90 26.65
N THR A 42 -5.72 6.91 25.92
CA THR A 42 -6.57 6.02 25.10
C THR A 42 -7.55 5.22 25.95
N THR A 43 -7.13 4.77 27.14
CA THR A 43 -8.00 4.09 28.10
C THR A 43 -9.14 5.00 28.59
N LEU A 44 -8.87 6.29 28.79
CA LEU A 44 -9.87 7.29 29.16
C LEU A 44 -10.84 7.56 28.01
N LEU A 45 -10.36 7.63 26.76
CA LEU A 45 -11.21 7.71 25.58
C LEU A 45 -12.14 6.49 25.47
N GLU A 46 -11.59 5.28 25.64
CA GLU A 46 -12.37 4.04 25.62
C GLU A 46 -13.34 3.90 26.79
N ALA A 47 -13.15 4.63 27.88
CA ALA A 47 -14.12 4.63 28.98
C ALA A 47 -15.48 5.17 28.52
N PHE A 48 -15.51 6.15 27.59
CA PHE A 48 -16.75 6.66 27.00
C PHE A 48 -17.45 5.59 26.16
N THR A 49 -16.73 4.95 25.23
CA THR A 49 -17.29 3.92 24.34
C THR A 49 -17.70 2.66 25.11
N TRP A 50 -16.97 2.29 26.16
CA TRP A 50 -17.38 1.21 27.06
C TRP A 50 -18.64 1.58 27.84
N CYS A 51 -18.72 2.79 28.39
CA CYS A 51 -19.90 3.25 29.13
C CYS A 51 -21.15 3.24 28.23
N PHE A 52 -21.10 3.88 27.07
CA PHE A 52 -22.26 4.00 26.18
C PHE A 52 -22.60 2.68 25.47
N TYR A 53 -21.61 2.01 24.84
CA TYR A 53 -21.87 0.93 23.88
C TYR A 53 -21.31 -0.44 24.30
N ARG A 54 -20.61 -0.53 25.44
CA ARG A 54 -19.90 -1.76 25.88
C ARG A 54 -18.80 -2.18 24.86
N GLN A 55 -18.22 -1.23 24.15
CA GLN A 55 -17.15 -1.47 23.20
C GLN A 55 -15.79 -1.11 23.79
N ILE A 56 -14.79 -1.96 23.52
CA ILE A 56 -13.38 -1.77 23.86
C ILE A 56 -12.55 -2.29 22.69
N THR A 57 -11.60 -1.50 22.20
CA THR A 57 -10.72 -1.89 21.08
C THR A 57 -9.31 -2.24 21.52
N LEU A 58 -8.84 -1.71 22.65
CA LEU A 58 -7.55 -2.06 23.24
C LEU A 58 -7.42 -3.57 23.54
N PRO A 59 -6.19 -4.13 23.50
CA PRO A 59 -5.92 -5.52 23.83
C PRO A 59 -6.47 -5.93 25.21
N ASN A 60 -6.71 -7.23 25.40
CA ASN A 60 -7.31 -7.78 26.62
C ASN A 60 -8.67 -7.14 26.97
N LYS A 61 -9.62 -7.20 26.03
CA LYS A 61 -10.95 -6.56 26.13
C LYS A 61 -11.73 -6.94 27.38
N ASP A 62 -11.52 -8.15 27.89
CA ASP A 62 -12.20 -8.66 29.09
C ASP A 62 -11.55 -8.19 30.40
N LYS A 63 -10.29 -7.73 30.36
CA LYS A 63 -9.58 -7.17 31.52
C LYS A 63 -9.92 -5.69 31.70
N ILE A 64 -11.10 -5.45 32.26
CA ILE A 64 -11.60 -4.11 32.56
C ILE A 64 -11.37 -3.68 34.01
N LEU A 65 -11.25 -4.63 34.93
CA LEU A 65 -10.92 -4.33 36.33
C LEU A 65 -9.43 -3.95 36.42
N ASN A 66 -9.12 -3.01 37.30
CA ASN A 66 -7.74 -2.62 37.57
C ASN A 66 -6.90 -3.80 38.08
N SER A 67 -5.73 -4.01 37.48
CA SER A 67 -4.86 -5.15 37.79
C SER A 67 -4.33 -5.13 39.23
N SER A 68 -4.05 -3.96 39.81
CA SER A 68 -3.61 -3.85 41.22
C SER A 68 -4.71 -4.32 42.17
N ILE A 69 -5.98 -4.11 41.81
CA ILE A 69 -7.12 -4.57 42.60
C ILE A 69 -7.32 -6.07 42.39
N GLU A 70 -7.32 -6.53 41.14
CA GLU A 70 -7.40 -7.96 40.81
C GLU A 70 -6.33 -8.81 41.51
N ASN A 71 -5.10 -8.30 41.62
CA ASN A 71 -3.98 -8.98 42.26
C ASN A 71 -4.09 -9.00 43.80
N LYS A 72 -4.73 -7.98 44.40
CA LYS A 72 -4.95 -7.89 45.84
C LYS A 72 -6.20 -8.64 46.31
N MET A 73 -7.10 -8.99 45.39
CA MET A 73 -8.28 -9.80 45.67
C MET A 73 -7.91 -11.24 46.07
N LYS A 74 -8.46 -11.70 47.20
CA LYS A 74 -8.44 -13.09 47.62
C LYS A 74 -9.58 -13.87 46.95
N ILE A 75 -9.47 -15.19 46.92
CA ILE A 75 -10.53 -16.06 46.40
C ILE A 75 -11.82 -15.80 47.19
N GLY A 76 -12.92 -15.52 46.47
CA GLY A 76 -14.22 -15.13 47.02
C GLY A 76 -14.40 -13.61 47.20
N ASP A 77 -13.35 -12.79 47.03
CA ASP A 77 -13.50 -11.34 47.08
C ASP A 77 -14.30 -10.86 45.87
N ILE A 78 -15.12 -9.83 46.11
CA ILE A 78 -15.93 -9.17 45.09
C ILE A 78 -15.41 -7.74 44.91
N SER A 79 -15.17 -7.35 43.66
CA SER A 79 -14.81 -5.97 43.31
C SER A 79 -15.67 -5.47 42.17
N GLU A 80 -15.98 -4.18 42.21
CA GLU A 80 -16.71 -3.49 41.16
C GLU A 80 -15.79 -2.64 40.29
N VAL A 81 -16.18 -2.53 39.02
CA VAL A 81 -15.67 -1.54 38.08
C VAL A 81 -16.86 -0.78 37.49
N SER A 82 -16.76 0.55 37.43
CA SER A 82 -17.82 1.36 36.86
C SER A 82 -17.30 2.58 36.13
N VAL A 83 -18.05 3.01 35.13
CA VAL A 83 -17.89 4.30 34.46
C VAL A 83 -19.23 5.01 34.47
N GLU A 84 -19.22 6.27 34.87
CA GLU A 84 -20.37 7.16 34.85
C GLU A 84 -20.04 8.41 34.04
N VAL A 85 -20.90 8.74 33.08
CA VAL A 85 -20.81 9.96 32.27
C VAL A 85 -22.05 10.80 32.52
N LYS A 86 -21.83 12.04 32.97
CA LYS A 86 -22.88 13.06 33.08
C LYS A 86 -22.83 13.93 31.83
N LEU A 87 -23.96 14.05 31.15
CA LEU A 87 -24.07 14.80 29.90
C LEU A 87 -25.36 15.61 29.85
N ARG A 88 -25.35 16.68 29.07
CA ARG A 88 -26.54 17.44 28.69
C ARG A 88 -26.89 17.10 27.24
N HIS A 89 -28.15 16.76 27.00
CA HIS A 89 -28.70 16.56 25.67
C HIS A 89 -30.07 17.25 25.54
N SER A 90 -30.23 18.12 24.53
CA SER A 90 -31.41 18.97 24.29
C SER A 90 -31.76 19.90 25.48
N HIS A 91 -32.72 19.52 26.33
CA HIS A 91 -33.16 20.30 27.50
C HIS A 91 -33.06 19.51 28.81
N GLY A 92 -32.49 18.29 28.75
CA GLY A 92 -32.37 17.38 29.89
C GLY A 92 -30.92 17.14 30.27
N ASN A 93 -30.69 16.87 31.56
CA ASN A 93 -29.42 16.32 32.03
C ASN A 93 -29.56 14.81 32.16
N TYR A 94 -28.56 14.08 31.70
CA TYR A 94 -28.52 12.62 31.71
C TYR A 94 -27.29 12.15 32.48
N ILE A 95 -27.47 11.03 33.19
CA ILE A 95 -26.40 10.29 33.83
C ILE A 95 -26.43 8.89 33.22
N VAL A 96 -25.37 8.54 32.50
CA VAL A 96 -25.20 7.21 31.93
C VAL A 96 -24.18 6.47 32.76
N ARG A 97 -24.56 5.35 33.35
CA ARG A 97 -23.70 4.56 34.23
C ARG A 97 -23.65 3.12 33.77
N ARG A 98 -22.44 2.58 33.63
CA ARG A 98 -22.20 1.16 33.40
C ARG A 98 -21.35 0.60 34.54
N LYS A 99 -21.76 -0.55 35.07
CA LYS A 99 -21.09 -1.24 36.19
C LYS A 99 -20.98 -2.73 35.91
N ASN A 100 -19.81 -3.30 36.20
CA ASN A 100 -19.59 -4.75 36.25
C ASN A 100 -19.07 -5.14 37.63
N ILE A 101 -19.51 -6.29 38.12
CA ILE A 101 -19.09 -6.86 39.40
C ILE A 101 -18.36 -8.16 39.10
N PHE A 102 -17.15 -8.29 39.65
CA PHE A 102 -16.29 -9.45 39.49
C PHE A 102 -16.03 -10.13 40.83
N GLU A 103 -16.02 -11.45 40.82
CA GLU A 103 -15.64 -12.31 41.94
C GLU A 103 -14.37 -13.09 41.58
N LYS A 104 -13.39 -13.16 42.48
CA LYS A 104 -12.16 -13.94 42.26
C LYS A 104 -12.43 -15.44 42.53
N ILE A 105 -12.39 -16.28 41.51
CA ILE A 105 -12.64 -17.73 41.66
C ILE A 105 -11.35 -18.47 42.05
N ASN A 106 -10.24 -18.12 41.41
CA ASN A 106 -8.93 -18.70 41.64
C ASN A 106 -7.84 -17.64 41.38
N SER A 107 -6.57 -17.97 41.61
CA SER A 107 -5.45 -17.03 41.52
C SER A 107 -5.39 -16.24 40.19
N ASN A 108 -5.86 -16.80 39.08
CA ASN A 108 -5.74 -16.21 37.75
C ASN A 108 -7.09 -15.90 37.07
N GLU A 109 -8.22 -16.11 37.74
CA GLU A 109 -9.54 -16.05 37.09
C GLU A 109 -10.55 -15.22 37.89
N LEU A 110 -11.11 -14.22 37.20
CA LEU A 110 -12.24 -13.42 37.66
C LEU A 110 -13.53 -13.88 36.97
N LYS A 111 -14.54 -14.21 37.76
CA LYS A 111 -15.91 -14.40 37.25
C LYS A 111 -16.63 -13.07 37.24
N ARG A 112 -17.32 -12.75 36.14
CA ARG A 112 -18.32 -11.67 36.17
C ARG A 112 -19.62 -12.20 36.80
N VAL A 113 -20.00 -11.64 37.94
CA VAL A 113 -21.19 -12.04 38.70
C VAL A 113 -22.34 -11.04 38.60
N GLY A 114 -22.07 -9.83 38.12
CA GLY A 114 -23.10 -8.80 37.93
C GLY A 114 -22.77 -7.83 36.81
N ASN A 115 -23.82 -7.27 36.22
CA ASN A 115 -23.73 -6.20 35.24
C ASN A 115 -24.97 -5.29 35.30
N GLU A 116 -24.71 -3.99 35.38
CA GLU A 116 -25.76 -2.97 35.40
C GLU A 116 -25.44 -1.92 34.34
N PHE A 117 -26.49 -1.47 33.65
CA PHE A 117 -26.45 -0.34 32.74
C PHE A 117 -27.69 0.51 32.99
N GLU A 118 -27.47 1.78 33.29
CA GLU A 118 -28.52 2.68 33.71
C GLU A 118 -28.37 4.01 33.00
N ILE A 119 -29.50 4.55 32.52
CA ILE A 119 -29.59 5.92 32.04
C ILE A 119 -30.58 6.62 32.96
N ILE A 120 -30.17 7.72 33.58
CA ILE A 120 -31.01 8.50 34.48
C ILE A 120 -31.19 9.88 33.86
N LYS A 121 -32.43 10.25 33.56
CA LYS A 121 -32.78 11.60 33.11
C LYS A 121 -33.21 12.44 34.29
N LYS A 122 -32.60 13.60 34.43
CA LYS A 122 -32.97 14.62 35.42
C LYS A 122 -33.85 15.66 34.73
N SER A 123 -35.13 15.67 35.10
CA SER A 123 -36.11 16.66 34.66
C SER A 123 -35.83 18.04 35.26
N LYS A 124 -36.42 19.11 34.68
CA LYS A 124 -36.26 20.49 35.17
C LYS A 124 -36.68 20.67 36.64
N ASP A 125 -37.66 19.87 37.09
CA ASP A 125 -38.17 19.88 38.47
C ASP A 125 -37.28 19.08 39.45
N GLY A 126 -36.15 18.54 39.00
CA GLY A 126 -35.20 17.79 39.82
C GLY A 126 -35.48 16.29 39.95
N THR A 127 -36.63 15.81 39.49
CA THR A 127 -37.00 14.39 39.48
C THR A 127 -36.03 13.57 38.60
N LEU A 128 -35.55 12.45 39.14
CA LEU A 128 -34.70 11.48 38.44
C LEU A 128 -35.57 10.34 37.92
N THR A 129 -35.61 10.14 36.61
CA THR A 129 -36.31 9.01 35.98
C THR A 129 -35.30 8.06 35.36
N LYS A 130 -35.40 6.77 35.71
CA LYS A 130 -34.58 5.72 35.11
C LYS A 130 -35.19 5.35 33.75
N ILE A 131 -34.38 5.48 32.70
CA ILE A 131 -34.71 5.14 31.32
C ILE A 131 -33.93 3.85 31.03
N SER A 132 -34.65 2.77 30.70
CA SER A 132 -34.08 1.41 30.76
C SER A 132 -33.72 0.81 29.39
N ASN A 133 -33.77 1.56 28.29
CA ASN A 133 -33.51 1.03 26.95
C ASN A 133 -32.18 1.53 26.35
N LYS A 134 -31.47 0.61 25.68
CA LYS A 134 -30.28 0.92 24.88
C LYS A 134 -30.59 1.84 23.70
N ASP A 135 -31.81 1.81 23.18
CA ASP A 135 -32.21 2.62 22.03
C ASP A 135 -32.18 4.13 22.34
N ASP A 136 -32.27 4.50 23.63
CA ASP A 136 -32.22 5.89 24.07
C ASP A 136 -30.81 6.50 24.09
N ILE A 137 -29.74 5.69 24.23
CA ILE A 137 -28.38 6.25 24.04
C ILE A 137 -28.10 6.47 22.55
N ASN A 138 -28.60 5.58 21.69
CA ASN A 138 -28.47 5.72 20.24
C ASN A 138 -29.26 6.91 19.68
N SER A 139 -30.30 7.39 20.39
CA SER A 139 -30.98 8.64 20.03
C SER A 139 -30.21 9.90 20.49
N ILE A 140 -29.36 9.79 21.52
CA ILE A 140 -28.51 10.88 22.01
C ILE A 140 -27.21 10.99 21.22
N LEU A 141 -26.51 9.87 21.03
CA LEU A 141 -25.31 9.70 20.22
C LEU A 141 -25.33 8.29 19.62
N PRO A 142 -25.67 8.13 18.33
CA PRO A 142 -25.64 6.83 17.67
C PRO A 142 -24.24 6.20 17.71
N GLU A 143 -24.19 4.89 17.95
CA GLU A 143 -22.94 4.10 18.00
C GLU A 143 -22.08 4.27 16.75
N ASP A 144 -22.69 4.19 15.56
CA ASP A 144 -22.05 4.39 14.25
C ASP A 144 -21.36 5.76 14.13
N LEU A 145 -21.80 6.75 14.92
CA LEU A 145 -21.25 8.10 14.91
C LEU A 145 -20.18 8.34 15.97
N SER A 146 -20.16 7.52 17.02
CA SER A 146 -19.23 7.69 18.14
C SER A 146 -17.77 7.65 17.70
N THR A 147 -17.47 6.91 16.63
CA THR A 147 -16.16 6.84 15.97
C THR A 147 -15.73 8.16 15.36
N TYR A 148 -16.67 9.07 15.05
CA TYR A 148 -16.41 10.41 14.52
C TYR A 148 -16.44 11.53 15.57
N PHE A 149 -16.62 11.20 16.83
CA PHE A 149 -16.61 12.17 17.93
C PHE A 149 -15.61 11.79 19.03
N PHE A 150 -15.28 10.49 19.13
CA PHE A 150 -14.26 9.92 20.02
C PHE A 150 -13.13 9.35 19.16
N PHE A 151 -12.10 10.15 18.91
CA PHE A 151 -11.00 9.77 18.02
C PHE A 151 -9.73 9.39 18.76
N ASP A 152 -9.09 8.33 18.29
CA ASP A 152 -7.67 8.07 18.54
C ASP A 152 -6.84 8.51 17.33
N GLY A 153 -5.59 8.92 17.56
CA GLY A 153 -4.69 9.39 16.51
C GLY A 153 -4.30 8.32 15.47
N GLU A 154 -4.57 7.03 15.73
CA GLU A 154 -4.28 5.93 14.81
C GLU A 154 -5.40 5.73 13.78
N ARG A 155 -6.67 5.88 14.17
CA ARG A 155 -7.84 5.78 13.29
C ARG A 155 -7.96 6.92 12.29
N ILE A 156 -7.43 8.11 12.62
CA ILE A 156 -7.42 9.27 11.71
C ILE A 156 -6.69 8.94 10.40
N GLU A 157 -5.66 8.11 10.45
CA GLU A 157 -4.92 7.69 9.25
C GLU A 157 -5.70 6.69 8.38
N ASN A 158 -6.60 5.92 8.98
CA ASN A 158 -7.39 4.91 8.28
C ASN A 158 -8.64 5.49 7.61
N LEU A 159 -9.06 6.71 7.96
CA LEU A 159 -10.21 7.40 7.35
C LEU A 159 -9.97 7.79 5.88
N SER A 160 -8.74 8.11 5.50
CA SER A 160 -8.37 8.34 4.09
C SER A 160 -8.15 7.03 3.32
N LYS A 161 -7.77 5.95 4.01
CA LYS A 161 -7.40 4.64 3.43
C LYS A 161 -8.48 3.58 3.61
N LEU A 162 -9.76 3.97 3.63
CA LEU A 162 -10.84 3.04 3.97
C LEU A 162 -11.01 1.95 2.91
N ASP A 163 -10.91 0.71 3.37
CA ASP A 163 -11.44 -0.48 2.68
C ASP A 163 -12.97 -0.37 2.53
N ARG A 164 -13.54 -1.18 1.64
CA ARG A 164 -14.98 -1.30 1.33
C ARG A 164 -15.94 -1.20 2.53
N LYS A 165 -15.60 -1.82 3.66
CA LYS A 165 -16.42 -1.77 4.89
C LYS A 165 -16.45 -0.37 5.51
N GLY A 166 -15.29 0.29 5.57
CA GLY A 166 -15.16 1.64 6.11
C GLY A 166 -15.90 2.70 5.28
N LYS A 167 -15.97 2.52 3.94
CA LYS A 167 -16.73 3.42 3.05
C LYS A 167 -18.24 3.33 3.27
N LYS A 168 -18.79 2.11 3.34
CA LYS A 168 -20.22 1.89 3.65
C LYS A 168 -20.56 2.44 5.04
N ASP A 169 -19.67 2.27 6.02
CA ASP A 169 -19.84 2.78 7.38
C ASP A 169 -19.85 4.33 7.41
N ILE A 170 -18.95 5.03 6.68
CA ILE A 170 -19.02 6.49 6.52
C ILE A 170 -20.36 6.91 5.91
N SER A 171 -20.72 6.33 4.78
CA SER A 171 -21.90 6.73 4.02
C SER A 171 -23.16 6.63 4.88
N LYS A 172 -23.29 5.53 5.63
CA LYS A 172 -24.38 5.31 6.58
C LYS A 172 -24.35 6.28 7.75
N ALA A 173 -23.18 6.53 8.35
CA ALA A 173 -23.00 7.50 9.43
C ALA A 173 -23.43 8.91 8.99
N VAL A 174 -22.97 9.37 7.82
CA VAL A 174 -23.34 10.69 7.28
C VAL A 174 -24.85 10.79 7.03
N ARG A 175 -25.48 9.76 6.45
CA ARG A 175 -26.94 9.71 6.24
C ARG A 175 -27.72 9.75 7.56
N ASN A 176 -27.26 9.03 8.57
CA ASN A 176 -27.85 9.02 9.92
C ASN A 176 -27.76 10.40 10.59
N ILE A 177 -26.61 11.08 10.54
CA ILE A 177 -26.43 12.43 11.12
C ILE A 177 -27.43 13.42 10.52
N LEU A 178 -27.73 13.27 9.24
CA LEU A 178 -28.49 14.24 8.48
C LEU A 178 -29.98 13.89 8.37
N GLY A 179 -30.41 12.82 9.05
CA GLY A 179 -31.79 12.37 9.15
C GLY A 179 -32.36 11.87 7.81
N LEU A 180 -31.50 11.30 6.96
CA LEU A 180 -31.92 10.62 5.73
C LEU A 180 -32.43 9.20 6.01
N ASP A 181 -32.01 8.60 7.13
CA ASP A 181 -32.42 7.26 7.56
C ASP A 181 -33.93 7.16 7.86
N VAL A 182 -34.54 8.24 8.37
CA VAL A 182 -35.98 8.29 8.63
C VAL A 182 -36.77 8.18 7.32
N LEU A 183 -36.29 8.79 6.24
CA LEU A 183 -36.93 8.72 4.93
C LEU A 183 -36.82 7.31 4.34
N GLU A 184 -35.64 6.69 4.45
CA GLU A 184 -35.40 5.31 4.01
C GLU A 184 -36.30 4.32 4.77
N LYS A 185 -36.37 4.44 6.11
CA LYS A 185 -37.27 3.62 6.94
C LYS A 185 -38.74 3.86 6.62
N SER A 186 -39.12 5.09 6.29
CA SER A 186 -40.49 5.43 5.89
C SER A 186 -40.86 4.77 4.56
N ASP A 187 -39.95 4.74 3.60
CA ASP A 187 -40.15 4.05 2.32
C ASP A 187 -40.33 2.53 2.52
N LEU A 188 -39.49 1.91 3.35
CA LEU A 188 -39.59 0.49 3.71
C LEU A 188 -40.95 0.16 4.33
N HIS A 189 -41.37 0.92 5.34
CA HIS A 189 -42.66 0.71 6.01
C HIS A 189 -43.85 0.91 5.06
N LEU A 190 -43.80 1.89 4.16
CA LEU A 190 -44.82 2.05 3.12
C LEU A 190 -44.84 0.87 2.14
N GLY A 191 -43.68 0.28 1.85
CA GLY A 191 -43.57 -0.97 1.09
C GLY A 191 -44.31 -2.12 1.75
N ASP A 192 -44.15 -2.30 3.06
CA ASP A 192 -44.86 -3.33 3.84
C ASP A 192 -46.38 -3.07 3.84
N VAL A 193 -46.82 -1.84 4.04
CA VAL A 193 -48.25 -1.47 3.98
C VAL A 193 -48.84 -1.74 2.60
N ILE A 194 -48.11 -1.48 1.52
CA ILE A 194 -48.56 -1.80 0.15
C ILE A 194 -48.76 -3.31 0.00
N LYS A 195 -47.86 -4.11 0.55
CA LYS A 195 -47.97 -5.57 0.53
C LYS A 195 -49.20 -6.07 1.30
N ASP A 196 -49.43 -5.56 2.51
CA ASP A 196 -50.62 -5.90 3.31
C ASP A 196 -51.93 -5.53 2.58
N LEU A 197 -51.95 -4.36 1.91
CA LEU A 197 -53.09 -3.93 1.10
C LEU A 197 -53.28 -4.82 -0.14
N GLU A 198 -52.20 -5.34 -0.72
CA GLU A 198 -52.26 -6.28 -1.83
C GLU A 198 -52.85 -7.62 -1.43
N GLU A 199 -52.45 -8.15 -0.27
CA GLU A 199 -53.02 -9.37 0.29
C GLU A 199 -54.52 -9.20 0.62
N ALA A 200 -54.89 -8.05 1.19
CA ALA A 200 -56.26 -7.77 1.60
C ALA A 200 -57.28 -7.68 0.45
N TYR A 201 -56.93 -7.23 -0.77
CA TYR A 201 -57.90 -7.22 -1.88
C TYR A 201 -58.09 -8.60 -2.51
N VAL A 202 -57.09 -9.50 -2.42
CA VAL A 202 -57.15 -10.87 -2.93
C VAL A 202 -58.05 -11.73 -2.04
N GLU A 203 -58.01 -11.53 -0.73
CA GLU A 203 -58.92 -12.20 0.21
C GLU A 203 -60.39 -11.78 0.02
N ASN A 204 -60.63 -10.52 -0.36
CA ASN A 204 -61.98 -9.97 -0.56
C ASN A 204 -62.62 -10.33 -1.92
N ASP A 205 -61.86 -10.93 -2.83
CA ASP A 205 -62.31 -11.31 -4.18
C ASP A 205 -61.85 -12.71 -4.56
N SER A 206 -62.76 -13.69 -4.47
CA SER A 206 -62.47 -15.11 -4.75
C SER A 206 -62.45 -15.45 -6.25
N SER A 207 -62.32 -14.47 -7.15
CA SER A 207 -62.18 -14.73 -8.57
C SER A 207 -60.87 -15.48 -8.86
N LYS A 208 -60.97 -16.58 -9.64
CA LYS A 208 -59.80 -17.41 -10.00
C LYS A 208 -58.74 -16.61 -10.75
N GLU A 209 -59.18 -15.72 -11.64
CA GLU A 209 -58.32 -14.87 -12.48
C GLU A 209 -57.49 -13.86 -11.66
N LEU A 210 -58.07 -13.28 -10.60
CA LEU A 210 -57.38 -12.36 -9.70
C LEU A 210 -56.34 -13.07 -8.83
N ASN A 211 -56.68 -14.28 -8.35
CA ASN A 211 -55.75 -15.13 -7.60
C ASN A 211 -54.57 -15.63 -8.45
N GLU A 212 -54.82 -16.01 -9.71
CA GLU A 212 -53.77 -16.40 -10.67
C GLU A 212 -52.83 -15.23 -10.97
N LYS A 213 -53.37 -14.04 -11.25
CA LYS A 213 -52.55 -12.85 -11.50
C LYS A 213 -51.77 -12.38 -10.28
N ASN A 214 -52.29 -12.56 -9.08
CA ASN A 214 -51.55 -12.26 -7.85
C ASN A 214 -50.39 -13.25 -7.62
N ARG A 215 -50.56 -14.53 -7.98
CA ARG A 215 -49.47 -15.50 -7.96
C ARG A 215 -48.37 -15.13 -8.95
N GLU A 216 -48.73 -14.82 -10.20
CA GLU A 216 -47.77 -14.34 -11.22
C GLU A 216 -47.02 -13.07 -10.76
N LEU A 217 -47.72 -12.13 -10.12
CA LEU A 217 -47.12 -10.92 -9.56
C LEU A 217 -46.10 -11.25 -8.46
N ASN A 218 -46.45 -12.14 -7.53
CA ASN A 218 -45.54 -12.55 -6.44
C ASN A 218 -44.32 -13.32 -6.95
N GLU A 219 -44.49 -14.19 -7.94
CA GLU A 219 -43.38 -14.88 -8.61
C GLU A 219 -42.43 -13.88 -9.26
N LYS A 220 -42.96 -12.88 -9.97
CA LYS A 220 -42.15 -11.83 -10.58
C LYS A 220 -41.48 -10.92 -9.56
N LYS A 221 -42.12 -10.62 -8.42
CA LYS A 221 -41.49 -9.88 -7.30
C LYS A 221 -40.32 -10.64 -6.71
N ASN A 222 -40.46 -11.96 -6.55
CA ASN A 222 -39.36 -12.81 -6.09
C ASN A 222 -38.21 -12.84 -7.13
N GLU A 223 -38.54 -12.83 -8.42
CA GLU A 223 -37.55 -12.73 -9.50
C GLU A 223 -36.80 -11.39 -9.46
N GLU A 224 -37.49 -10.27 -9.28
CA GLU A 224 -36.89 -8.93 -9.12
C GLU A 224 -35.93 -8.89 -7.93
N ASN A 225 -36.36 -9.38 -6.76
CA ASN A 225 -35.53 -9.44 -5.55
C ASN A 225 -34.29 -10.33 -5.75
N ARG A 226 -34.44 -11.43 -6.48
CA ARG A 226 -33.32 -12.31 -6.83
C ARG A 226 -32.29 -11.57 -7.69
N TYR A 227 -32.72 -10.84 -8.72
CA TYR A 227 -31.79 -10.05 -9.56
C TYR A 227 -31.15 -8.90 -8.77
N LYS A 228 -31.86 -8.23 -7.86
CA LYS A 228 -31.28 -7.22 -6.97
C LYS A 228 -30.14 -7.79 -6.11
N ASN A 229 -30.36 -8.93 -5.46
CA ASN A 229 -29.34 -9.58 -4.64
C ASN A 229 -28.13 -10.04 -5.46
N ILE A 230 -28.36 -10.54 -6.68
CA ILE A 230 -27.28 -10.93 -7.61
C ILE A 230 -26.47 -9.69 -8.03
N ILE A 231 -27.13 -8.59 -8.37
CA ILE A 231 -26.48 -7.33 -8.74
C ILE A 231 -25.62 -6.82 -7.58
N GLU A 232 -26.15 -6.80 -6.36
CA GLU A 232 -25.39 -6.38 -5.18
C GLU A 232 -24.14 -7.27 -4.99
N THR A 233 -24.27 -8.58 -5.16
CA THR A 233 -23.14 -9.52 -5.07
C THR A 233 -22.11 -9.29 -6.17
N ILE A 234 -22.52 -9.00 -7.41
CA ILE A 234 -21.61 -8.74 -8.53
C ILE A 234 -20.90 -7.38 -8.35
N GLU A 235 -21.62 -6.35 -7.92
CA GLU A 235 -21.04 -5.03 -7.61
C GLU A 235 -19.99 -5.14 -6.51
N ASP A 236 -20.28 -5.97 -5.51
CA ASP A 236 -19.37 -6.33 -4.43
C ASP A 236 -18.10 -7.05 -4.92
N GLU A 237 -18.22 -7.99 -5.86
CA GLU A 237 -17.09 -8.69 -6.51
C GLU A 237 -16.26 -7.75 -7.39
N ILE A 238 -16.90 -6.86 -8.14
CA ILE A 238 -16.24 -5.85 -8.98
C ILE A 238 -15.34 -4.95 -8.13
N GLU A 239 -15.83 -4.49 -6.97
CA GLU A 239 -15.05 -3.63 -6.08
C GLU A 239 -13.82 -4.34 -5.53
N ILE A 240 -13.97 -5.61 -5.09
CA ILE A 240 -12.85 -6.44 -4.62
C ILE A 240 -11.80 -6.64 -5.73
N THR A 241 -12.24 -6.95 -6.95
CA THR A 241 -11.33 -7.16 -8.08
C THR A 241 -10.61 -5.86 -8.48
N LYS A 242 -11.27 -4.70 -8.38
CA LYS A 242 -10.63 -3.39 -8.55
C LYS A 242 -9.55 -3.11 -7.51
N GLU A 243 -9.80 -3.42 -6.23
CA GLU A 243 -8.80 -3.27 -5.18
C GLU A 243 -7.57 -4.15 -5.44
N LYS A 244 -7.79 -5.41 -5.80
CA LYS A 244 -6.71 -6.33 -6.22
C LYS A 244 -5.91 -5.78 -7.39
N LEU A 245 -6.59 -5.25 -8.41
CA LEU A 245 -5.95 -4.68 -9.60
C LEU A 245 -5.13 -3.44 -9.26
N ASN A 246 -5.63 -2.56 -8.38
CA ASN A 246 -4.90 -1.38 -7.92
C ASN A 246 -3.64 -1.77 -7.12
N ASN A 247 -3.72 -2.81 -6.29
CA ASN A 247 -2.55 -3.34 -5.57
C ASN A 247 -1.49 -3.91 -6.54
N VAL A 248 -1.92 -4.66 -7.55
CA VAL A 248 -1.02 -5.17 -8.60
C VAL A 248 -0.39 -4.03 -9.40
N GLU A 249 -1.13 -2.95 -9.69
CA GLU A 249 -0.59 -1.78 -10.37
C GLU A 249 0.42 -1.00 -9.52
N LYS A 250 0.21 -0.92 -8.19
CA LYS A 250 1.22 -0.37 -7.27
C LYS A 250 2.49 -1.20 -7.28
N LEU A 251 2.37 -2.53 -7.21
CA LEU A 251 3.51 -3.45 -7.30
C LEU A 251 4.26 -3.28 -8.64
N LEU A 252 3.56 -3.08 -9.75
CA LEU A 252 4.20 -2.81 -11.05
C LEU A 252 4.92 -1.45 -11.08
N LYS A 253 4.32 -0.39 -10.52
CA LYS A 253 4.97 0.93 -10.44
C LYS A 253 6.22 0.91 -9.55
N GLU A 254 6.18 0.18 -8.44
CA GLU A 254 7.34 0.00 -7.56
C GLU A 254 8.46 -0.79 -8.26
N ASN A 255 8.09 -1.76 -9.11
CA ASN A 255 9.02 -2.59 -9.89
C ASN A 255 9.46 -1.99 -11.25
N GLU A 256 8.97 -0.81 -11.64
CA GLU A 256 9.34 -0.16 -12.91
C GLU A 256 10.85 0.19 -12.95
N LYS A 257 11.44 0.50 -11.78
CA LYS A 257 12.90 0.67 -11.61
C LYS A 257 13.66 -0.64 -11.90
N SER A 258 13.08 -1.79 -11.58
CA SER A 258 13.69 -3.10 -11.76
C SER A 258 13.73 -3.51 -13.23
N ARG A 259 12.74 -3.13 -14.04
CA ARG A 259 12.75 -3.35 -15.50
C ARG A 259 13.96 -2.70 -16.18
N SER A 260 14.26 -1.45 -15.83
CA SER A 260 15.44 -0.73 -16.39
C SER A 260 16.77 -1.39 -16.02
N LYS A 261 16.84 -2.06 -14.87
CA LYS A 261 18.01 -2.81 -14.41
C LYS A 261 18.12 -4.17 -15.10
N GLN A 262 16.97 -4.83 -15.34
CA GLN A 262 16.89 -6.08 -16.09
C GLN A 262 17.41 -5.90 -17.53
N GLU A 263 16.98 -4.85 -18.24
CA GLU A 263 17.47 -4.54 -19.60
C GLU A 263 18.98 -4.25 -19.63
N LYS A 264 19.51 -3.56 -18.60
CA LYS A 264 20.96 -3.32 -18.49
C LYS A 264 21.74 -4.62 -18.26
N ARG A 265 21.21 -5.53 -17.45
CA ARG A 265 21.82 -6.84 -17.20
C ARG A 265 21.87 -7.69 -18.48
N GLU A 266 20.77 -7.76 -19.23
CA GLU A 266 20.72 -8.49 -20.51
C GLU A 266 21.74 -7.94 -21.52
N ASN A 267 21.91 -6.62 -21.57
CA ASN A 267 22.93 -5.98 -22.41
C ASN A 267 24.36 -6.34 -21.98
N TYR A 268 24.66 -6.35 -20.67
CA TYR A 268 25.98 -6.77 -20.17
C TYR A 268 26.26 -8.25 -20.46
N GLU A 269 25.27 -9.14 -20.34
CA GLU A 269 25.39 -10.56 -20.69
C GLU A 269 25.61 -10.78 -22.21
N LEU A 270 25.02 -9.94 -23.07
CA LEU A 270 25.30 -9.92 -24.51
C LEU A 270 26.73 -9.48 -24.81
N ASP A 271 27.23 -8.44 -24.14
CA ASP A 271 28.59 -7.94 -24.34
C ASP A 271 29.66 -8.93 -23.86
N ILE A 272 29.42 -9.61 -22.74
CA ILE A 272 30.30 -10.69 -22.26
C ILE A 272 30.38 -11.82 -23.31
N ARG A 273 29.26 -12.21 -23.91
CA ARG A 273 29.25 -13.24 -24.98
C ARG A 273 30.12 -12.84 -26.16
N LYS A 274 29.95 -11.61 -26.68
CA LYS A 274 30.77 -11.10 -27.79
C LYS A 274 32.26 -11.04 -27.43
N LEU A 275 32.60 -10.66 -26.20
CA LEU A 275 33.99 -10.63 -25.74
C LEU A 275 34.59 -12.04 -25.63
N LYS A 276 33.82 -13.04 -25.20
CA LYS A 276 34.25 -14.45 -25.16
C LYS A 276 34.48 -15.01 -26.56
N GLU A 277 33.56 -14.78 -27.50
CA GLU A 277 33.71 -15.16 -28.90
C GLU A 277 34.98 -14.54 -29.52
N ASN A 278 35.28 -13.28 -29.18
CA ASN A 278 36.50 -12.62 -29.64
C ASN A 278 37.77 -13.22 -29.01
N ILE A 279 37.73 -13.62 -27.73
CA ILE A 279 38.84 -14.33 -27.09
C ILE A 279 39.09 -15.68 -27.76
N GLU A 280 38.04 -16.47 -28.00
CA GLU A 280 38.15 -17.77 -28.69
C GLU A 280 38.76 -17.60 -30.08
N ALA A 281 38.31 -16.61 -30.85
CA ALA A 281 38.89 -16.30 -32.16
C ALA A 281 40.38 -15.93 -32.07
N LEU A 282 40.78 -15.13 -31.07
CA LEU A 282 42.19 -14.77 -30.84
C LEU A 282 43.04 -15.96 -30.40
N GLU A 283 42.50 -16.87 -29.58
CA GLU A 283 43.18 -18.09 -29.12
C GLU A 283 43.41 -19.08 -30.28
N ASP A 284 42.41 -19.29 -31.14
CA ASP A 284 42.54 -20.09 -32.36
C ASP A 284 43.58 -19.50 -33.30
N ASP A 285 43.59 -18.18 -33.43
CA ASP A 285 44.58 -17.46 -34.22
C ASP A 285 46.00 -17.62 -33.67
N ILE A 286 46.18 -17.61 -32.35
CA ILE A 286 47.48 -17.89 -31.72
C ILE A 286 47.89 -19.33 -31.99
N LYS A 287 46.96 -20.28 -31.90
CA LYS A 287 47.20 -21.71 -32.16
C LYS A 287 47.68 -21.95 -33.59
N ASN A 288 47.05 -21.30 -34.57
CA ASN A 288 47.45 -21.35 -35.98
C ASN A 288 48.81 -20.67 -36.23
N ASN A 289 49.10 -19.54 -35.58
CA ASN A 289 50.44 -18.92 -35.69
C ASN A 289 51.54 -19.76 -35.02
N ASN A 290 51.20 -20.52 -33.97
CA ASN A 290 52.15 -21.40 -33.29
C ASN A 290 52.57 -22.59 -34.17
N SER A 291 51.65 -23.19 -34.95
CA SER A 291 52.03 -24.31 -35.83
C SER A 291 53.06 -23.91 -36.88
N ASP A 292 53.00 -22.67 -37.35
CA ASP A 292 53.73 -22.23 -38.54
C ASP A 292 55.04 -21.51 -38.23
N SER A 293 55.26 -21.05 -37.00
CA SER A 293 56.39 -20.15 -36.69
C SER A 293 57.03 -20.34 -35.31
N LEU A 294 56.48 -21.22 -34.46
CA LEU A 294 57.05 -21.49 -33.13
C LEU A 294 58.43 -22.17 -33.22
N ALA A 295 58.60 -23.07 -34.19
CA ALA A 295 59.86 -23.78 -34.41
C ALA A 295 60.98 -22.79 -34.78
N GLU A 296 60.71 -21.84 -35.68
CA GLU A 296 61.61 -20.77 -36.09
C GLU A 296 61.92 -19.82 -34.93
N PHE A 297 60.92 -19.51 -34.10
CA PHE A 297 61.13 -18.71 -32.90
C PHE A 297 62.10 -19.39 -31.92
N ILE A 298 61.87 -20.66 -31.58
CA ILE A 298 62.75 -21.44 -30.70
C ILE A 298 64.14 -21.56 -31.33
N ALA A 299 64.21 -21.89 -32.62
CA ALA A 299 65.46 -21.97 -33.36
C ALA A 299 66.23 -20.65 -33.31
N SER A 300 65.59 -19.49 -33.48
CA SER A 300 66.24 -18.19 -33.41
C SER A 300 66.93 -17.93 -32.06
N LYS A 301 66.37 -18.42 -30.94
CA LYS A 301 66.95 -18.29 -29.60
C LYS A 301 68.20 -19.16 -29.46
N LEU A 302 68.18 -20.36 -30.03
CA LEU A 302 69.34 -21.26 -30.04
C LEU A 302 70.44 -20.71 -30.97
N LEU A 303 70.08 -20.15 -32.11
CA LEU A 303 71.01 -19.61 -33.10
C LEU A 303 71.73 -18.34 -32.62
N LYS A 304 71.14 -17.58 -31.69
CA LYS A 304 71.84 -16.49 -30.97
C LYS A 304 73.09 -16.98 -30.21
N ILE A 305 73.12 -18.24 -29.77
CA ILE A 305 74.28 -18.81 -29.05
C ILE A 305 75.48 -19.02 -29.98
N THR A 306 75.21 -19.13 -31.29
CA THR A 306 76.22 -19.27 -32.37
C THR A 306 76.54 -17.95 -33.06
N GLU A 307 75.71 -16.93 -32.88
CA GLU A 307 75.89 -15.58 -33.43
C GLU A 307 77.20 -14.97 -32.87
N GLY A 308 78.12 -14.56 -33.75
CA GLY A 308 79.42 -13.99 -33.37
C GLY A 308 80.56 -14.99 -33.13
N LYS A 309 80.29 -16.30 -33.10
CA LYS A 309 81.35 -17.34 -33.02
C LYS A 309 81.97 -17.70 -34.38
N ILE A 310 81.40 -17.17 -35.47
CA ILE A 310 81.83 -17.44 -36.84
C ILE A 310 82.22 -16.10 -37.48
N ASN A 311 83.52 -15.91 -37.74
CA ASN A 311 84.04 -14.68 -38.34
C ASN A 311 84.12 -14.82 -39.87
N LEU A 312 83.11 -14.29 -40.56
CA LEU A 312 82.92 -14.47 -42.01
C LEU A 312 83.86 -13.61 -42.87
N LYS A 313 84.55 -12.64 -42.28
CA LYS A 313 85.42 -11.71 -43.01
C LYS A 313 86.66 -12.39 -43.61
N GLU A 314 87.05 -13.56 -43.10
CA GLU A 314 88.24 -14.30 -43.56
C GLU A 314 87.93 -15.34 -44.65
N ILE A 315 86.66 -15.53 -45.02
CA ILE A 315 86.26 -16.66 -45.85
C ILE A 315 86.09 -16.22 -47.30
N SER A 316 86.93 -16.75 -48.19
CA SER A 316 86.88 -16.38 -49.61
C SER A 316 85.61 -16.89 -50.28
N ASN A 317 84.78 -15.96 -50.77
CA ASN A 317 83.49 -16.25 -51.39
C ASN A 317 83.60 -16.65 -52.88
N LYS A 318 84.66 -17.38 -53.24
CA LYS A 318 84.97 -17.76 -54.63
C LYS A 318 84.39 -19.12 -55.03
N GLY A 319 83.81 -19.87 -54.09
CA GLY A 319 83.15 -21.15 -54.37
C GLY A 319 81.82 -20.99 -55.11
N ILE A 320 81.35 -22.06 -55.75
CA ILE A 320 80.02 -22.10 -56.40
C ILE A 320 79.06 -22.84 -55.47
N ILE A 321 77.96 -22.19 -55.10
CA ILE A 321 76.93 -22.73 -54.20
C ILE A 321 76.29 -23.99 -54.83
N GLY A 322 76.15 -25.06 -54.05
CA GLY A 322 75.49 -26.31 -54.46
C GLY A 322 76.39 -27.32 -55.19
N ILE A 323 77.69 -27.04 -55.32
CA ILE A 323 78.68 -27.97 -55.88
C ILE A 323 79.74 -28.26 -54.82
N ASP A 324 80.05 -29.54 -54.59
CA ASP A 324 81.14 -29.98 -53.72
C ASP A 324 82.38 -30.40 -54.54
N GLY A 325 83.49 -30.62 -53.84
CA GLY A 325 84.73 -31.07 -54.45
C GLY A 325 84.61 -32.46 -55.06
N ALA A 326 83.70 -33.31 -54.56
CA ALA A 326 83.42 -34.63 -55.11
C ALA A 326 82.73 -34.54 -56.48
N ALA A 327 81.81 -33.60 -56.67
CA ALA A 327 81.18 -33.30 -57.94
C ALA A 327 82.21 -32.80 -58.96
N ILE A 328 83.19 -32.00 -58.52
CA ILE A 328 84.32 -31.59 -59.37
C ILE A 328 85.20 -32.79 -59.75
N ASP A 329 85.55 -33.65 -58.79
CA ASP A 329 86.31 -34.87 -59.07
C ASP A 329 85.58 -35.80 -60.04
N HIS A 330 84.26 -35.91 -59.91
CA HIS A 330 83.43 -36.68 -60.81
C HIS A 330 83.43 -36.11 -62.23
N MET A 331 83.30 -34.78 -62.38
CA MET A 331 83.42 -34.10 -63.69
C MET A 331 84.79 -34.34 -64.33
N ILE A 332 85.86 -34.30 -63.53
CA ILE A 332 87.22 -34.57 -63.99
C ILE A 332 87.39 -36.04 -64.42
N ASN A 333 86.86 -37.00 -63.65
CA ASN A 333 87.00 -38.43 -63.92
C ASN A 333 86.24 -38.88 -65.18
N ILE A 334 85.05 -38.31 -65.41
CA ILE A 334 84.28 -38.57 -66.65
C ILE A 334 84.96 -37.93 -67.87
N GLY A 335 85.84 -36.93 -67.65
CA GLY A 335 86.52 -36.22 -68.72
C GLY A 335 85.60 -35.29 -69.51
N LYS A 336 84.44 -34.91 -68.94
CA LYS A 336 83.44 -34.06 -69.61
C LYS A 336 82.71 -33.16 -68.61
N CYS A 337 82.64 -31.87 -68.94
CA CYS A 337 81.93 -30.86 -68.15
C CYS A 337 80.41 -30.95 -68.36
N ILE A 338 79.63 -30.39 -67.43
CA ILE A 338 78.16 -30.29 -67.50
C ILE A 338 77.70 -29.55 -68.78
N CYS A 339 78.48 -28.58 -69.25
CA CYS A 339 78.20 -27.87 -70.52
C CYS A 339 78.58 -28.66 -71.78
N GLY A 340 79.09 -29.89 -71.64
CA GLY A 340 79.47 -30.78 -72.73
C GLY A 340 80.92 -30.64 -73.23
N ARG A 341 81.70 -29.68 -72.71
CA ARG A 341 83.12 -29.51 -73.06
C ARG A 341 83.98 -30.65 -72.49
N GLU A 342 84.92 -31.16 -73.28
CA GLU A 342 85.87 -32.19 -72.83
C GLU A 342 86.90 -31.64 -71.83
N ILE A 343 87.23 -32.45 -70.83
CA ILE A 343 88.19 -32.14 -69.76
C ILE A 343 89.37 -33.11 -69.89
N GLN A 344 90.50 -32.60 -70.37
CA GLN A 344 91.73 -33.38 -70.53
C GLN A 344 92.83 -32.85 -69.57
N LYS A 345 93.67 -33.74 -69.06
CA LYS A 345 94.78 -33.38 -68.16
C LYS A 345 95.75 -32.42 -68.87
N GLY A 346 96.06 -31.29 -68.23
CA GLY A 346 96.91 -30.23 -68.79
C GLY A 346 96.18 -29.15 -69.60
N THR A 347 94.85 -29.21 -69.72
CA THR A 347 94.06 -28.13 -70.31
C THR A 347 93.70 -27.05 -69.28
N SER A 348 93.48 -25.82 -69.74
CA SER A 348 93.07 -24.69 -68.87
C SER A 348 91.78 -24.97 -68.09
N CYS A 349 90.86 -25.76 -68.65
CA CYS A 349 89.61 -26.17 -68.00
C CYS A 349 89.86 -27.15 -66.85
N TYR A 350 90.80 -28.08 -67.02
CA TYR A 350 91.21 -28.99 -65.96
C TYR A 350 91.88 -28.23 -64.80
N GLU A 351 92.76 -27.27 -65.11
CA GLU A 351 93.41 -26.43 -64.10
C GLU A 351 92.41 -25.52 -63.36
N HIS A 352 91.46 -24.91 -64.06
CA HIS A 352 90.40 -24.11 -63.43
C HIS A 352 89.51 -24.93 -62.51
N LEU A 353 89.15 -26.16 -62.87
CA LEU A 353 88.35 -27.03 -62.01
C LEU A 353 89.12 -27.44 -60.75
N LEU A 354 90.41 -27.74 -60.88
CA LEU A 354 91.28 -28.03 -59.72
C LEU A 354 91.47 -26.80 -58.82
N GLU A 355 91.58 -25.61 -59.39
CA GLU A 355 91.63 -24.37 -58.63
C GLU A 355 90.29 -24.10 -57.93
N GLN A 356 89.17 -24.25 -58.64
CA GLN A 356 87.83 -24.07 -58.10
C GLN A 356 87.54 -25.06 -56.97
N LYS A 357 88.04 -26.30 -57.06
CA LYS A 357 87.93 -27.31 -56.01
C LYS A 357 88.48 -26.83 -54.66
N LYS A 358 89.52 -25.99 -54.64
CA LYS A 358 90.08 -25.41 -53.40
C LYS A 358 89.09 -24.50 -52.67
N TYR A 359 88.12 -23.94 -53.40
CA TYR A 359 87.09 -23.06 -52.87
C TYR A 359 85.75 -23.78 -52.60
N GLN A 360 85.68 -25.11 -52.78
CA GLN A 360 84.48 -25.91 -52.55
C GLN A 360 84.59 -26.83 -51.32
N PRO A 361 83.47 -27.25 -50.71
CA PRO A 361 83.49 -28.22 -49.61
C PRO A 361 84.11 -29.56 -50.04
N PRO A 362 84.92 -30.24 -49.21
CA PRO A 362 85.30 -29.89 -47.83
C PRO A 362 86.49 -28.92 -47.73
N ALA A 363 87.14 -28.54 -48.83
CA ALA A 363 88.36 -27.72 -48.82
C ALA A 363 88.11 -26.27 -48.37
N SER A 364 86.93 -25.71 -48.68
CA SER A 364 86.46 -24.43 -48.17
C SER A 364 84.97 -24.51 -47.83
N LEU A 365 84.58 -23.90 -46.70
CA LEU A 365 83.20 -23.90 -46.22
C LEU A 365 82.47 -22.57 -46.51
N GLY A 366 83.07 -21.67 -47.31
CA GLY A 366 82.52 -20.32 -47.52
C GLY A 366 81.11 -20.26 -48.08
N THR A 367 80.81 -21.06 -49.09
CA THR A 367 79.46 -21.14 -49.68
C THR A 367 78.42 -21.67 -48.70
N ILE A 368 78.80 -22.66 -47.86
CA ILE A 368 77.95 -23.20 -46.79
C ILE A 368 77.68 -22.12 -45.73
N MET A 369 78.69 -21.32 -45.38
CA MET A 369 78.52 -20.25 -44.39
C MET A 369 77.64 -19.09 -44.89
N VAL A 370 77.67 -18.76 -46.18
CA VAL A 370 76.74 -17.77 -46.76
C VAL A 370 75.30 -18.28 -46.69
N GLN A 371 75.05 -19.52 -47.14
CA GLN A 371 73.72 -20.15 -47.04
C GLN A 371 73.23 -20.25 -45.60
N TYR A 372 74.14 -20.50 -44.66
CA TYR A 372 73.83 -20.51 -43.24
C TYR A 372 73.38 -19.13 -42.75
N ASN A 373 74.08 -18.04 -43.11
CA ASN A 373 73.68 -16.68 -42.71
C ASN A 373 72.35 -16.22 -43.32
N GLU A 374 72.08 -16.59 -44.56
CA GLU A 374 70.77 -16.29 -45.19
C GLU A 374 69.64 -16.98 -44.43
N LYS A 375 69.80 -18.27 -44.12
CA LYS A 375 68.84 -19.02 -43.30
C LYS A 375 68.74 -18.48 -41.87
N LEU A 376 69.84 -18.04 -41.28
CA LEU A 376 69.87 -17.39 -39.96
C LEU A 376 69.01 -16.12 -39.96
N ASN A 377 69.22 -15.24 -40.93
CA ASN A 377 68.49 -13.98 -41.04
C ASN A 377 67.01 -14.21 -41.32
N ASP A 378 66.67 -15.15 -42.21
CA ASP A 378 65.27 -15.53 -42.48
C ASP A 378 64.57 -16.05 -41.20
N THR A 379 65.24 -16.94 -40.47
CA THR A 379 64.72 -17.48 -39.19
C THR A 379 64.52 -16.38 -38.15
N LYS A 380 65.45 -15.42 -38.07
CA LYS A 380 65.38 -14.28 -37.14
C LYS A 380 64.20 -13.36 -37.47
N ASN A 381 64.00 -13.03 -38.73
CA ASN A 381 62.88 -12.20 -39.19
C ASN A 381 61.52 -12.86 -38.90
N LYS A 382 61.41 -14.17 -39.16
CA LYS A 382 60.20 -14.95 -38.83
C LYS A 382 59.94 -14.96 -37.33
N ALA A 383 60.97 -15.16 -36.52
CA ALA A 383 60.87 -15.15 -35.06
C ALA A 383 60.43 -13.79 -34.50
N GLU A 384 60.94 -12.68 -35.02
CA GLU A 384 60.54 -11.33 -34.61
C GLU A 384 59.09 -11.02 -34.98
N LYS A 385 58.66 -11.41 -36.19
CA LYS A 385 57.27 -11.28 -36.64
C LYS A 385 56.33 -12.09 -35.75
N PHE A 386 56.68 -13.33 -35.43
CA PHE A 386 55.93 -14.18 -34.51
C PHE A 386 55.78 -13.52 -33.13
N LEU A 387 56.88 -13.06 -32.53
CA LEU A 387 56.89 -12.43 -31.21
C LEU A 387 55.94 -11.22 -31.15
N ARG A 388 55.94 -10.38 -32.19
CA ARG A 388 55.07 -9.21 -32.28
C ARG A 388 53.60 -9.61 -32.33
N ILE A 389 53.25 -10.51 -33.25
CA ILE A 389 51.86 -10.98 -33.43
C ILE A 389 51.35 -11.66 -32.15
N PHE A 390 52.17 -12.53 -31.56
CA PHE A 390 51.82 -13.22 -30.31
C PHE A 390 51.59 -12.23 -29.17
N THR A 391 52.49 -11.27 -29.00
CA THR A 391 52.39 -10.27 -27.92
C THR A 391 51.16 -9.37 -28.10
N ASP A 392 50.86 -8.92 -29.32
CA ASP A 392 49.72 -8.06 -29.60
C ASP A 392 48.38 -8.80 -29.35
N LYS A 393 48.28 -10.06 -29.79
CA LYS A 393 47.08 -10.89 -29.56
C LYS A 393 46.89 -11.22 -28.08
N TYR A 394 47.97 -11.57 -27.38
CA TYR A 394 47.91 -11.85 -25.94
C TYR A 394 47.46 -10.63 -25.13
N LYS A 395 47.94 -9.43 -25.48
CA LYS A 395 47.46 -8.17 -24.87
C LYS A 395 45.97 -7.95 -25.11
N GLN A 396 45.45 -8.24 -26.29
CA GLN A 396 44.02 -8.12 -26.58
C GLN A 396 43.18 -9.10 -25.77
N ILE A 397 43.66 -10.32 -25.57
CA ILE A 397 43.01 -11.31 -24.71
C ILE A 397 42.91 -10.80 -23.27
N GLU A 398 44.01 -10.28 -22.70
CA GLU A 398 44.01 -9.73 -21.33
C GLU A 398 43.06 -8.53 -21.19
N ILE A 399 43.05 -7.59 -22.15
CA ILE A 399 42.11 -6.46 -22.15
C ILE A 399 40.65 -6.93 -22.19
N ASN A 400 40.35 -7.97 -22.99
CA ASN A 400 39.00 -8.51 -23.07
C ASN A 400 38.60 -9.24 -21.79
N LYS A 401 39.53 -9.94 -21.12
CA LYS A 401 39.29 -10.57 -19.81
C LYS A 401 39.00 -9.52 -18.73
N GLU A 402 39.80 -8.46 -18.63
CA GLU A 402 39.56 -7.37 -17.68
C GLU A 402 38.17 -6.72 -17.88
N LYS A 403 37.75 -6.55 -19.15
CA LYS A 403 36.40 -6.04 -19.47
C LYS A 403 35.31 -7.00 -19.01
N ILE A 404 35.49 -8.31 -19.21
CA ILE A 404 34.53 -9.32 -18.74
C ILE A 404 34.42 -9.27 -17.22
N ASP A 405 35.54 -9.20 -16.50
CA ASP A 405 35.54 -9.12 -15.02
C ASP A 405 34.83 -7.85 -14.54
N GLY A 406 35.08 -6.71 -15.17
CA GLY A 406 34.38 -5.46 -14.86
C GLY A 406 32.88 -5.49 -15.16
N LEU A 407 32.43 -6.25 -16.17
CA LEU A 407 31.02 -6.45 -16.46
C LEU A 407 30.37 -7.44 -15.48
N ASN A 408 31.08 -8.49 -15.05
CA ASN A 408 30.58 -9.43 -14.04
C ASN A 408 30.31 -8.74 -12.71
N VAL A 409 31.20 -7.86 -12.24
CA VAL A 409 30.97 -7.07 -11.00
C VAL A 409 29.69 -6.25 -11.10
N LYS A 410 29.44 -5.60 -12.25
CA LYS A 410 28.20 -4.82 -12.47
C LYS A 410 26.96 -5.70 -12.51
N ILE A 411 27.06 -6.91 -13.06
CA ILE A 411 25.98 -7.89 -13.03
C ILE A 411 25.70 -8.31 -11.59
N ASP A 412 26.72 -8.60 -10.79
CA ASP A 412 26.56 -9.00 -9.39
C ASP A 412 25.94 -7.88 -8.53
N GLU A 413 26.32 -6.62 -8.76
CA GLU A 413 25.69 -5.45 -8.13
C GLU A 413 24.19 -5.37 -8.46
N ILE A 414 23.84 -5.49 -9.75
CA ILE A 414 22.43 -5.48 -10.20
C ILE A 414 21.67 -6.69 -9.65
N SER A 415 22.29 -7.88 -9.65
CA SER A 415 21.70 -9.11 -9.13
C SER A 415 21.39 -9.00 -7.65
N ASN A 416 22.31 -8.47 -6.84
CA ASN A 416 22.07 -8.25 -5.41
C ASN A 416 20.93 -7.26 -5.12
N GLU A 417 20.73 -6.27 -5.99
CA GLU A 417 19.60 -5.34 -5.90
C GLU A 417 18.26 -5.96 -6.35
N LEU A 418 18.28 -7.02 -7.17
CA LEU A 418 17.11 -7.71 -7.71
C LEU A 418 16.66 -8.95 -6.89
N ILE A 419 17.42 -9.35 -5.86
CA ILE A 419 17.10 -10.53 -5.01
C ILE A 419 15.72 -10.42 -4.32
N ASN A 420 15.17 -9.21 -4.17
CA ASN A 420 13.89 -8.96 -3.49
C ASN A 420 12.70 -8.67 -4.44
N THR A 421 12.85 -8.79 -5.75
CA THR A 421 11.75 -8.50 -6.69
C THR A 421 11.08 -9.77 -7.20
N GLU A 422 9.80 -9.94 -6.85
CA GLU A 422 8.89 -10.94 -7.45
C GLU A 422 8.93 -10.86 -8.98
N ASP A 423 8.76 -12.00 -9.65
CA ASP A 423 8.92 -12.13 -11.10
C ASP A 423 7.87 -11.26 -11.81
N ILE A 424 8.30 -10.16 -12.43
CA ILE A 424 7.43 -9.13 -13.03
C ILE A 424 6.45 -9.74 -14.05
N ARG A 425 6.84 -10.85 -14.70
CA ARG A 425 5.97 -11.60 -15.61
C ARG A 425 4.75 -12.18 -14.91
N GLU A 426 4.91 -12.74 -13.70
CA GLU A 426 3.78 -13.27 -12.93
C GLU A 426 2.83 -12.15 -12.50
N ILE A 427 3.37 -10.97 -12.17
CA ILE A 427 2.58 -9.78 -11.81
C ILE A 427 1.78 -9.27 -13.03
N GLU A 428 2.38 -9.21 -14.21
CA GLU A 428 1.68 -8.83 -15.46
C GLU A 428 0.62 -9.88 -15.87
N GLU A 429 0.92 -11.17 -15.73
CA GLU A 429 -0.07 -12.22 -15.97
C GLU A 429 -1.24 -12.12 -14.98
N ASN A 430 -0.97 -11.84 -13.71
CA ASN A 430 -1.99 -11.62 -12.70
C ASN A 430 -2.85 -10.38 -13.03
N LYS A 431 -2.22 -9.28 -13.47
CA LYS A 431 -2.93 -8.08 -13.95
C LYS A 431 -3.89 -8.43 -15.09
N ASN A 432 -3.41 -9.17 -16.09
CA ASN A 432 -4.24 -9.57 -17.24
C ASN A 432 -5.40 -10.47 -16.82
N LYS A 433 -5.16 -11.43 -15.93
CA LYS A 433 -6.22 -12.31 -15.36
C LYS A 433 -7.29 -11.49 -14.64
N LEU A 434 -6.89 -10.60 -13.73
CA LEU A 434 -7.82 -9.73 -12.98
C LEU A 434 -8.58 -8.77 -13.91
N THR A 435 -7.94 -8.28 -14.98
CA THR A 435 -8.60 -7.41 -15.97
C THR A 435 -9.69 -8.16 -16.75
N VAL A 436 -9.41 -9.40 -17.16
CA VAL A 436 -10.40 -10.27 -17.83
C VAL A 436 -11.54 -10.62 -16.88
N GLU A 437 -11.24 -10.96 -15.63
CA GLU A 437 -12.24 -11.22 -14.59
C GLU A 437 -13.15 -10.00 -14.36
N LEU A 438 -12.57 -8.80 -14.26
CA LEU A 438 -13.32 -7.55 -14.09
C LEU A 438 -14.27 -7.28 -15.27
N ASN A 439 -13.82 -7.49 -16.50
CA ASN A 439 -14.65 -7.31 -17.69
C ASN A 439 -15.82 -8.30 -17.72
N ASN A 440 -15.59 -9.57 -17.37
CA ASN A 440 -16.63 -10.58 -17.26
C ASN A 440 -17.67 -10.23 -16.19
N LEU A 441 -17.24 -9.65 -15.07
CA LEU A 441 -18.15 -9.18 -14.02
C LEU A 441 -19.00 -8.01 -14.51
N TYR A 442 -18.44 -7.05 -15.27
CA TYR A 442 -19.22 -5.97 -15.87
C TYR A 442 -20.25 -6.46 -16.89
N GLU A 443 -19.90 -7.47 -17.69
CA GLU A 443 -20.83 -8.08 -18.64
C GLU A 443 -22.01 -8.74 -17.90
N LYS A 444 -21.71 -9.54 -16.88
CA LYS A 444 -22.74 -10.14 -15.99
C LYS A 444 -23.59 -9.08 -15.30
N LEU A 445 -22.98 -7.97 -14.86
CA LEU A 445 -23.70 -6.85 -14.26
C LEU A 445 -24.70 -6.24 -15.26
N GLY A 446 -24.25 -5.99 -16.49
CA GLY A 446 -25.09 -5.47 -17.57
C GLY A 446 -26.26 -6.40 -17.88
N GLU A 447 -26.02 -7.70 -18.02
CA GLU A 447 -27.05 -8.70 -18.28
C GLU A 447 -28.10 -8.75 -17.16
N ASN A 448 -27.67 -8.78 -15.90
CA ASN A 448 -28.59 -8.83 -14.76
C ASN A 448 -29.35 -7.50 -14.57
N LYS A 449 -28.73 -6.35 -14.87
CA LYS A 449 -29.43 -5.05 -14.89
C LYS A 449 -30.51 -5.01 -15.96
N SER A 450 -30.24 -5.55 -17.16
CA SER A 450 -31.27 -5.66 -18.20
C SER A 450 -32.44 -6.54 -17.77
N LYS A 451 -32.16 -7.72 -17.19
CA LYS A 451 -33.20 -8.62 -16.65
C LYS A 451 -34.00 -8.00 -15.51
N LEU A 452 -33.36 -7.21 -14.66
CA LEU A 452 -34.03 -6.47 -13.60
C LEU A 452 -35.01 -5.44 -14.18
N GLU A 453 -34.62 -4.67 -15.20
CA GLU A 453 -35.50 -3.68 -15.84
C GLU A 453 -36.66 -4.34 -16.60
N GLU A 454 -36.42 -5.48 -17.26
CA GLU A 454 -37.48 -6.29 -17.85
C GLU A 454 -38.49 -6.77 -16.80
N SER A 455 -38.00 -7.33 -15.68
CA SER A 455 -38.83 -7.79 -14.57
C SER A 455 -39.66 -6.66 -13.94
N LYS A 456 -39.06 -5.47 -13.73
CA LYS A 456 -39.78 -4.27 -13.25
C LYS A 456 -40.87 -3.82 -14.22
N SER A 457 -40.59 -3.83 -15.53
CA SER A 457 -41.57 -3.46 -16.56
C SER A 457 -42.75 -4.43 -16.58
N GLU A 458 -42.48 -5.73 -16.46
CA GLU A 458 -43.51 -6.77 -16.34
C GLU A 458 -44.33 -6.62 -15.07
N LEU A 459 -43.67 -6.37 -13.92
CA LEU A 459 -44.34 -6.10 -12.64
C LEU A 459 -45.25 -4.88 -12.72
N LYS A 460 -44.82 -3.80 -13.38
CA LYS A 460 -45.66 -2.61 -13.60
C LYS A 460 -46.89 -2.91 -14.46
N LYS A 461 -46.76 -3.78 -15.46
CA LYS A 461 -47.89 -4.22 -16.29
C LYS A 461 -48.85 -5.14 -15.52
N LEU A 462 -48.32 -6.09 -14.75
CA LEU A 462 -49.09 -7.04 -13.94
C LEU A 462 -49.84 -6.32 -12.82
N SER A 463 -49.16 -5.45 -12.06
CA SER A 463 -49.77 -4.64 -10.99
C SER A 463 -50.91 -3.78 -11.51
N LYS A 464 -50.73 -3.10 -12.65
CA LYS A 464 -51.78 -2.29 -13.27
C LYS A 464 -53.00 -3.12 -13.69
N LYS A 465 -52.79 -4.28 -14.31
CA LYS A 465 -53.88 -5.21 -14.66
C LYS A 465 -54.61 -5.71 -13.42
N LEU A 466 -53.87 -5.99 -12.35
CA LEU A 466 -54.42 -6.45 -11.09
C LEU A 466 -55.30 -5.36 -10.44
N GLU A 467 -54.87 -4.11 -10.47
CA GLU A 467 -55.70 -2.98 -10.04
C GLU A 467 -56.97 -2.83 -10.88
N GLU A 468 -56.88 -2.96 -12.20
CA GLU A 468 -58.03 -2.88 -13.11
C GLU A 468 -59.07 -3.96 -12.80
N LEU A 469 -58.63 -5.20 -12.55
CA LEU A 469 -59.50 -6.31 -12.13
C LEU A 469 -60.12 -6.06 -10.75
N ALA A 470 -59.34 -5.54 -9.79
CA ALA A 470 -59.82 -5.25 -8.44
C ALA A 470 -60.86 -4.12 -8.39
N LEU A 471 -60.83 -3.16 -9.32
CA LEU A 471 -61.81 -2.07 -9.43
C LEU A 471 -63.22 -2.55 -9.84
N GLY A 472 -63.33 -3.76 -10.40
CA GLY A 472 -64.60 -4.42 -10.72
C GLY A 472 -65.46 -4.75 -9.49
N ASN A 473 -64.84 -4.87 -8.31
CA ASN A 473 -65.50 -5.20 -7.05
C ASN A 473 -65.65 -3.98 -6.14
N GLY A 474 -66.88 -3.69 -5.70
CA GLY A 474 -67.19 -2.51 -4.87
C GLY A 474 -66.43 -2.46 -3.54
N LYS A 475 -66.07 -3.61 -2.95
CA LYS A 475 -65.33 -3.71 -1.68
C LYS A 475 -63.85 -3.34 -1.84
N ASN A 476 -63.26 -3.60 -3.01
CA ASN A 476 -61.83 -3.40 -3.26
C ASN A 476 -61.47 -1.97 -3.68
N LYS A 477 -62.45 -1.14 -4.06
CA LYS A 477 -62.24 0.27 -4.47
C LYS A 477 -61.49 1.10 -3.42
N ILE A 478 -61.80 0.91 -2.13
CA ILE A 478 -61.14 1.66 -1.05
C ILE A 478 -59.71 1.20 -0.80
N ILE A 479 -59.44 -0.10 -0.98
CA ILE A 479 -58.11 -0.71 -0.82
C ILE A 479 -57.19 -0.25 -1.94
N VAL A 480 -57.65 -0.29 -3.21
CA VAL A 480 -56.92 0.24 -4.36
C VAL A 480 -56.60 1.73 -4.19
N LYS A 481 -57.56 2.52 -3.68
CA LYS A 481 -57.34 3.95 -3.39
C LYS A 481 -56.25 4.16 -2.33
N ARG A 482 -56.25 3.38 -1.24
CA ARG A 482 -55.21 3.43 -0.19
C ARG A 482 -53.84 3.04 -0.74
N LYS A 483 -53.76 2.00 -1.56
CA LYS A 483 -52.52 1.56 -2.23
C LYS A 483 -51.93 2.67 -3.08
N ARG A 484 -52.73 3.30 -3.94
CA ARG A 484 -52.29 4.44 -4.77
C ARG A 484 -51.76 5.62 -3.95
N TYR A 485 -52.36 5.91 -2.80
CA TYR A 485 -51.81 6.92 -1.89
C TYR A 485 -50.45 6.51 -1.33
N CYS A 486 -50.27 5.26 -0.95
CA CYS A 486 -48.98 4.75 -0.45
C CYS A 486 -47.90 4.80 -1.54
N GLU A 487 -48.22 4.40 -2.77
CA GLU A 487 -47.30 4.47 -3.91
C GLU A 487 -46.91 5.91 -4.25
N ALA A 488 -47.89 6.83 -4.32
CA ALA A 488 -47.61 8.24 -4.55
C ALA A 488 -46.76 8.87 -3.42
N LEU A 489 -46.99 8.45 -2.17
CA LEU A 489 -46.16 8.85 -1.03
C LEU A 489 -44.72 8.34 -1.16
N ARG A 490 -44.52 7.10 -1.58
CA ARG A 490 -43.18 6.54 -1.82
C ARG A 490 -42.44 7.30 -2.92
N GLU A 491 -43.09 7.57 -4.05
CA GLU A 491 -42.51 8.40 -5.12
C GLU A 491 -42.13 9.80 -4.63
N THR A 492 -42.98 10.41 -3.80
CA THR A 492 -42.72 11.73 -3.21
C THR A 492 -41.55 11.69 -2.21
N ILE A 493 -41.46 10.64 -1.40
CA ILE A 493 -40.37 10.43 -0.43
C ILE A 493 -39.04 10.21 -1.17
N ASP A 494 -39.02 9.40 -2.23
CA ASP A 494 -37.82 9.13 -3.03
C ASP A 494 -37.31 10.39 -3.73
N ASP A 495 -38.19 11.15 -4.40
CA ASP A 495 -37.81 12.44 -5.02
C ASP A 495 -37.28 13.44 -3.98
N TYR A 496 -37.92 13.53 -2.82
CA TYR A 496 -37.45 14.36 -1.72
C TYR A 496 -36.11 13.88 -1.15
N TYR A 497 -35.92 12.57 -1.01
CA TYR A 497 -34.68 11.94 -0.56
C TYR A 497 -33.52 12.30 -1.50
N GLN A 498 -33.66 12.06 -2.80
CA GLN A 498 -32.61 12.33 -3.78
C GLN A 498 -32.22 13.81 -3.82
N LYS A 499 -33.21 14.71 -3.82
CA LYS A 499 -32.96 16.17 -3.75
C LYS A 499 -32.24 16.58 -2.48
N LYS A 500 -32.65 16.01 -1.34
CA LYS A 500 -32.07 16.32 -0.03
C LYS A 500 -30.65 15.77 0.10
N GLU A 501 -30.39 14.54 -0.37
CA GLU A 501 -29.05 13.93 -0.41
C GLU A 501 -28.10 14.75 -1.28
N GLN A 502 -28.53 15.15 -2.48
CA GLN A 502 -27.70 15.97 -3.36
C GLN A 502 -27.39 17.35 -2.75
N SER A 503 -28.39 17.99 -2.13
CA SER A 503 -28.20 19.26 -1.43
C SER A 503 -27.24 19.12 -0.24
N ILE A 504 -27.38 18.05 0.54
CA ILE A 504 -26.49 17.69 1.65
C ILE A 504 -25.06 17.52 1.18
N ARG A 505 -24.85 16.74 0.11
CA ARG A 505 -23.50 16.45 -0.38
C ARG A 505 -22.80 17.73 -0.85
N LYS A 506 -23.52 18.61 -1.53
CA LYS A 506 -23.01 19.94 -1.93
C LYS A 506 -22.64 20.81 -0.72
N GLU A 507 -23.48 20.83 0.31
CA GLU A 507 -23.21 21.61 1.53
C GLU A 507 -22.02 21.04 2.33
N LEU A 508 -21.95 19.70 2.47
CA LEU A 508 -20.83 19.02 3.12
C LEU A 508 -19.53 19.28 2.37
N SER A 509 -19.52 19.06 1.06
CA SER A 509 -18.36 19.29 0.19
C SER A 509 -17.83 20.71 0.36
N LYS A 510 -18.71 21.72 0.29
CA LYS A 510 -18.33 23.11 0.53
C LYS A 510 -17.70 23.33 1.91
N LYS A 511 -18.33 22.84 2.99
CA LYS A 511 -17.81 23.02 4.36
C LYS A 511 -16.46 22.33 4.56
N VAL A 512 -16.30 21.12 4.00
CA VAL A 512 -15.05 20.36 4.07
C VAL A 512 -13.95 21.11 3.32
N SER A 513 -14.22 21.59 2.11
CA SER A 513 -13.26 22.43 1.35
C SER A 513 -12.90 23.70 2.12
N ASP A 514 -13.88 24.45 2.63
CA ASP A 514 -13.66 25.69 3.39
C ASP A 514 -12.80 25.49 4.66
N ILE A 515 -12.86 24.29 5.26
CA ILE A 515 -12.04 23.92 6.43
C ILE A 515 -10.67 23.45 5.97
N PHE A 516 -10.59 22.65 4.91
CA PHE A 516 -9.34 22.16 4.37
C PHE A 516 -8.43 23.30 3.90
N ASP A 517 -8.98 24.29 3.21
CA ASP A 517 -8.28 25.49 2.77
C ASP A 517 -7.71 26.32 3.94
N LYS A 518 -8.29 26.18 5.14
CA LYS A 518 -7.76 26.80 6.37
C LYS A 518 -6.71 25.95 7.06
N LEU A 519 -6.69 24.65 6.79
CA LEU A 519 -5.74 23.70 7.36
C LEU A 519 -4.45 23.62 6.53
N ILE A 520 -4.56 23.78 5.20
CA ILE A 520 -3.49 23.65 4.23
C ILE A 520 -3.20 24.99 3.53
N GLU A 521 -1.93 25.37 3.44
CA GLU A 521 -1.48 26.62 2.79
C GLU A 521 -1.18 26.46 1.28
N THR A 522 -1.51 25.32 0.67
CA THR A 522 -1.24 24.99 -0.74
C THR A 522 -2.52 24.95 -1.60
N ASP A 523 -2.37 25.03 -2.93
CA ASP A 523 -3.46 25.06 -3.92
C ASP A 523 -4.15 23.69 -4.16
N HIS A 524 -4.28 22.86 -3.12
CA HIS A 524 -4.90 21.53 -3.20
C HIS A 524 -6.42 21.61 -3.01
N LYS A 525 -7.18 20.75 -3.68
CA LYS A 525 -8.65 20.68 -3.55
C LYS A 525 -9.11 19.32 -3.03
N ILE A 526 -10.08 19.34 -2.13
CA ILE A 526 -10.83 18.13 -1.76
C ILE A 526 -12.06 18.00 -2.66
N GLU A 527 -12.25 16.82 -3.23
CA GLU A 527 -13.54 16.38 -3.79
C GLU A 527 -14.14 15.25 -2.98
N ILE A 528 -15.46 15.31 -2.76
CA ILE A 528 -16.24 14.26 -2.09
C ILE A 528 -17.07 13.51 -3.15
N ASN A 529 -16.85 12.21 -3.25
CA ASN A 529 -17.53 11.28 -4.15
C ASN A 529 -18.95 10.93 -3.66
N GLU A 530 -19.67 10.14 -4.46
CA GLU A 530 -21.04 9.74 -4.14
C GLU A 530 -21.15 8.85 -2.90
N ASP A 531 -20.15 8.03 -2.66
CA ASP A 531 -20.03 7.19 -1.47
C ASP A 531 -19.52 7.95 -0.23
N TYR A 532 -19.38 9.28 -0.31
CA TYR A 532 -18.78 10.15 0.71
C TYR A 532 -17.30 9.87 0.98
N THR A 533 -16.63 9.11 0.10
CA THR A 533 -15.16 9.09 0.07
C THR A 533 -14.62 10.40 -0.48
N PHE A 534 -13.38 10.73 -0.17
CA PHE A 534 -12.77 11.98 -0.59
C PHE A 534 -11.43 11.74 -1.30
N ARG A 535 -11.10 12.62 -2.25
CA ARG A 535 -9.80 12.66 -2.92
C ARG A 535 -9.20 14.06 -2.82
N VAL A 536 -7.88 14.10 -2.71
CA VAL A 536 -7.10 15.34 -2.71
C VAL A 536 -6.45 15.47 -4.08
N ILE A 537 -6.79 16.55 -4.78
CA ILE A 537 -6.32 16.84 -6.14
C ILE A 537 -5.32 18.00 -6.06
N ASP A 538 -4.14 17.79 -6.66
CA ASP A 538 -3.12 18.84 -6.80
C ASP A 538 -3.41 19.79 -7.98
N VAL A 539 -2.63 20.85 -8.13
CA VAL A 539 -2.77 21.87 -9.19
C VAL A 539 -2.73 21.27 -10.61
N ASP A 540 -2.02 20.15 -10.76
CA ASP A 540 -1.88 19.41 -12.03
C ASP A 540 -3.00 18.39 -12.29
N GLY A 541 -4.01 18.29 -11.40
CA GLY A 541 -5.12 17.35 -11.53
C GLY A 541 -4.80 15.89 -11.15
N ASN A 542 -3.62 15.65 -10.57
CA ASN A 542 -3.20 14.33 -10.11
C ASN A 542 -3.58 14.10 -8.65
N ASP A 543 -3.87 12.85 -8.29
CA ASP A 543 -4.06 12.42 -6.90
C ASP A 543 -2.73 12.59 -6.14
N SER A 544 -2.67 13.57 -5.22
CA SER A 544 -1.53 13.78 -4.32
C SER A 544 -1.93 13.36 -2.90
N THR A 545 -1.58 12.14 -2.54
CA THR A 545 -1.78 11.63 -1.17
C THR A 545 -0.43 11.48 -0.47
N SER A 546 0.02 12.54 0.21
CA SER A 546 1.06 12.41 1.23
C SER A 546 0.44 12.02 2.57
N GLN A 547 1.17 11.23 3.38
CA GLN A 547 0.68 10.79 4.72
C GLN A 547 0.27 11.95 5.64
N GLY A 548 0.86 13.13 5.49
CA GLY A 548 0.48 14.33 6.23
C GLY A 548 -0.83 14.98 5.73
N GLN A 549 -1.12 14.88 4.44
CA GLN A 549 -2.35 15.40 3.83
C GLN A 549 -3.56 14.52 4.18
N ASP A 550 -3.39 13.20 4.28
CA ASP A 550 -4.44 12.25 4.69
C ASP A 550 -5.05 12.60 6.05
N ILE A 551 -4.19 12.94 7.02
CA ILE A 551 -4.60 13.34 8.37
C ILE A 551 -5.36 14.68 8.34
N LEU A 552 -4.87 15.66 7.58
CA LEU A 552 -5.53 16.97 7.45
C LEU A 552 -6.87 16.89 6.74
N THR A 553 -6.96 16.05 5.71
CA THR A 553 -8.19 15.77 4.98
C THR A 553 -9.24 15.16 5.90
N SER A 554 -8.82 14.23 6.76
CA SER A 554 -9.68 13.64 7.79
C SER A 554 -10.15 14.70 8.80
N PHE A 555 -9.28 15.60 9.27
CA PHE A 555 -9.69 16.72 10.13
C PHE A 555 -10.68 17.65 9.44
N ALA A 556 -10.47 17.97 8.17
CA ALA A 556 -11.38 18.80 7.39
C ALA A 556 -12.75 18.13 7.22
N PHE A 557 -12.77 16.83 6.95
CA PHE A 557 -13.99 16.05 6.84
C PHE A 557 -14.78 16.04 8.15
N ILE A 558 -14.11 15.72 9.27
CA ILE A 558 -14.71 15.70 10.62
C ILE A 558 -15.24 17.09 10.99
N GLY A 559 -14.44 18.12 10.77
CA GLY A 559 -14.86 19.50 10.99
C GLY A 559 -16.07 19.88 10.14
N GLY A 560 -16.09 19.50 8.86
CA GLY A 560 -17.19 19.78 7.95
C GLY A 560 -18.47 19.06 8.35
N LEU A 561 -18.36 17.81 8.83
CA LEU A 561 -19.47 17.04 9.37
C LEU A 561 -20.05 17.68 10.63
N ILE A 562 -19.19 18.11 11.57
CA ILE A 562 -19.59 18.82 12.79
C ILE A 562 -20.29 20.13 12.45
N ASP A 563 -19.71 20.91 11.53
CA ASP A 563 -20.28 22.19 11.13
C ASP A 563 -21.61 22.00 10.37
N LEU A 564 -21.74 20.95 9.55
CA LEU A 564 -22.98 20.62 8.86
C LEU A 564 -24.07 20.16 9.83
N ALA A 565 -23.71 19.30 10.80
CA ALA A 565 -24.62 18.92 11.88
C ALA A 565 -25.11 20.16 12.64
N LYS A 566 -24.20 21.10 12.92
CA LYS A 566 -24.52 22.37 13.58
C LYS A 566 -25.43 23.29 12.76
N SER A 567 -25.26 23.38 11.43
CA SER A 567 -26.14 24.24 10.59
C SER A 567 -27.55 23.69 10.47
N LYS A 568 -27.73 22.36 10.40
CA LYS A 568 -29.05 21.73 10.23
C LYS A 568 -29.87 21.64 11.51
N LEU A 569 -29.21 21.50 12.66
CA LEU A 569 -29.88 21.52 13.97
C LEU A 569 -30.46 22.89 14.36
N LYS A 570 -30.30 23.93 13.53
CA LYS A 570 -30.97 25.23 13.72
C LYS A 570 -32.46 25.22 13.37
N TYR A 571 -32.94 24.24 12.59
CA TYR A 571 -34.34 24.15 12.14
C TYR A 571 -35.20 23.20 12.98
N ILE A 572 -34.59 22.45 13.88
CA ILE A 572 -35.25 21.55 14.84
C ILE A 572 -34.88 22.11 16.22
N ASP A 573 -35.82 22.29 17.15
CA ASP A 573 -35.57 22.83 18.51
C ASP A 573 -34.54 22.03 19.35
N THR A 574 -33.96 20.97 18.80
CA THR A 574 -32.85 20.17 19.34
C THR A 574 -31.50 20.80 18.97
N ASN A 575 -31.27 22.03 19.41
CA ASN A 575 -30.06 22.78 19.10
C ASN A 575 -28.88 22.35 20.01
N GLU A 576 -28.31 21.15 19.82
CA GLU A 576 -27.09 20.80 20.55
C GLU A 576 -26.08 19.95 19.76
N PRO A 577 -24.93 20.50 19.39
CA PRO A 577 -23.86 19.78 18.71
C PRO A 577 -23.17 18.76 19.61
N TYR A 578 -22.38 17.88 19.00
CA TYR A 578 -21.65 16.80 19.65
C TYR A 578 -20.27 17.26 20.16
N PRO A 579 -19.76 16.66 21.24
CA PRO A 579 -18.42 16.94 21.73
C PRO A 579 -17.37 16.33 20.80
N LEU A 580 -16.21 17.00 20.67
CA LEU A 580 -15.06 16.48 19.95
C LEU A 580 -13.99 16.05 20.95
N ILE A 581 -13.75 14.74 21.08
CA ILE A 581 -12.71 14.16 21.94
C ILE A 581 -11.60 13.57 21.07
N MET A 582 -10.36 13.98 21.30
CA MET A 582 -9.22 13.54 20.50
C MET A 582 -8.05 13.08 21.37
N ASP A 583 -7.52 11.90 21.08
CA ASP A 583 -6.30 11.37 21.70
C ASP A 583 -5.07 11.56 20.80
N ALA A 584 -4.13 12.36 21.30
CA ALA A 584 -2.85 12.72 20.67
C ALA A 584 -2.96 13.12 19.18
N PRO A 585 -3.89 14.04 18.79
CA PRO A 585 -4.16 14.37 17.38
C PRO A 585 -2.96 15.03 16.65
N PHE A 586 -1.97 15.53 17.39
CA PHE A 586 -0.86 16.32 16.83
C PHE A 586 0.42 15.50 16.58
N ALA A 587 0.48 14.24 17.02
CA ALA A 587 1.72 13.45 17.05
C ALA A 587 2.44 13.35 15.68
N LYS A 588 1.67 13.20 14.60
CA LYS A 588 2.16 12.96 13.23
C LYS A 588 2.13 14.19 12.32
N LEU A 589 1.74 15.37 12.85
CA LEU A 589 1.66 16.61 12.09
C LEU A 589 2.96 17.42 12.17
N SER A 590 3.29 18.13 11.09
CA SER A 590 4.35 19.15 11.09
C SER A 590 3.96 20.36 11.96
N ASN A 591 4.94 21.18 12.35
CA ASN A 591 4.69 22.33 13.22
C ASN A 591 3.69 23.33 12.64
N SER A 592 3.75 23.64 11.33
CA SER A 592 2.79 24.55 10.67
C SER A 592 1.36 23.99 10.72
N HIS A 593 1.19 22.71 10.41
CA HIS A 593 -0.11 22.04 10.42
C HIS A 593 -0.71 21.93 11.83
N ARG A 594 0.12 21.70 12.85
CA ARG A 594 -0.31 21.68 14.26
C ARG A 594 -0.99 22.98 14.68
N LYS A 595 -0.39 24.12 14.31
CA LYS A 595 -0.92 25.46 14.58
C LYS A 595 -2.29 25.68 13.92
N ASN A 596 -2.44 25.30 12.66
CA ASN A 596 -3.70 25.47 11.93
C ASN A 596 -4.81 24.63 12.55
N VAL A 597 -4.54 23.34 12.85
CA VAL A 597 -5.51 22.46 13.50
C VAL A 597 -5.92 22.97 14.88
N ALA A 598 -4.96 23.41 15.71
CA ALA A 598 -5.23 23.98 17.04
C ALA A 598 -6.07 25.26 16.99
N THR A 599 -6.01 26.01 15.88
CA THR A 599 -6.80 27.24 15.69
C THR A 599 -8.21 26.92 15.17
N VAL A 600 -8.34 25.96 14.26
CA VAL A 600 -9.57 25.70 13.51
C VAL A 600 -10.57 24.85 14.31
N LEU A 601 -10.13 23.75 14.94
CA LEU A 601 -11.03 22.79 15.59
C LEU A 601 -11.82 23.34 16.79
N PRO A 602 -11.25 24.15 17.70
CA PRO A 602 -12.01 24.74 18.80
C PRO A 602 -13.10 25.72 18.35
N ASN A 603 -12.98 26.28 17.14
CA ASN A 603 -13.99 27.21 16.61
C ASN A 603 -15.16 26.49 15.92
N ILE A 604 -14.93 25.26 15.45
CA ILE A 604 -15.95 24.43 14.79
C ILE A 604 -16.74 23.62 15.82
N SER A 605 -16.08 23.09 16.85
CA SER A 605 -16.71 22.33 17.93
C SER A 605 -17.25 23.23 19.03
N GLU A 606 -18.36 22.86 19.69
CA GLU A 606 -18.84 23.58 20.89
C GLU A 606 -18.24 23.06 22.20
N GLN A 607 -17.63 21.88 22.16
CA GLN A 607 -16.86 21.32 23.26
C GLN A 607 -15.71 20.52 22.66
N PHE A 608 -14.48 20.89 23.02
CA PHE A 608 -13.27 20.21 22.57
C PHE A 608 -12.52 19.63 23.77
N ILE A 609 -12.32 18.32 23.77
CA ILE A 609 -11.59 17.60 24.82
C ILE A 609 -10.34 16.99 24.17
N LEU A 610 -9.18 17.52 24.55
CA LEU A 610 -7.89 17.16 23.98
C LEU A 610 -7.10 16.32 24.98
N PHE A 611 -6.74 15.10 24.61
CA PHE A 611 -5.76 14.29 25.33
C PHE A 611 -4.41 14.40 24.62
N THR A 612 -3.35 14.75 25.35
CA THR A 612 -2.04 15.02 24.74
C THR A 612 -0.89 14.68 25.68
N VAL A 613 0.32 14.52 25.13
CA VAL A 613 1.57 14.56 25.90
C VAL A 613 2.11 16.00 25.95
N ASP A 614 2.90 16.33 26.96
CA ASP A 614 3.44 17.69 27.13
C ASP A 614 4.27 18.14 25.92
N SER A 615 5.14 17.27 25.41
CA SER A 615 5.99 17.53 24.23
C SER A 615 5.22 17.80 22.93
N GLN A 616 3.94 17.43 22.86
CA GLN A 616 3.08 17.69 21.70
C GLN A 616 2.19 18.92 21.90
N TYR A 617 2.07 19.43 23.13
CA TYR A 617 1.18 20.53 23.49
C TYR A 617 1.92 21.85 23.69
N GLU A 618 3.15 21.77 24.21
CA GLU A 618 3.99 22.95 24.51
C GLU A 618 4.28 23.82 23.27
N GLY A 619 4.49 25.12 23.52
CA GLY A 619 4.88 26.08 22.50
C GLY A 619 3.70 26.65 21.72
N GLU A 620 3.66 26.44 20.40
CA GLU A 620 2.66 27.10 19.54
C GLU A 620 1.23 26.58 19.76
N ILE A 621 1.04 25.30 20.09
CA ILE A 621 -0.31 24.74 20.30
C ILE A 621 -0.94 25.33 21.57
N GLU A 622 -0.23 25.29 22.69
CA GLU A 622 -0.66 25.90 23.95
C GLU A 622 -1.03 27.37 23.75
N ASN A 623 -0.17 28.16 23.08
CA ASN A 623 -0.43 29.58 22.85
C ASN A 623 -1.71 29.84 22.05
N ASN A 624 -2.01 29.02 21.04
CA ASN A 624 -3.23 29.17 20.23
C ASN A 624 -4.48 28.71 20.99
N LEU A 625 -4.38 27.68 21.83
CA LEU A 625 -5.50 27.17 22.63
C LEU A 625 -5.73 27.95 23.92
N LYS A 626 -4.74 28.69 24.43
CA LYS A 626 -4.78 29.37 25.74
C LYS A 626 -6.03 30.22 25.99
N SER A 627 -6.51 30.91 24.96
CA SER A 627 -7.72 31.75 25.06
C SER A 627 -9.03 30.96 25.15
N LYS A 628 -8.99 29.68 24.77
CA LYS A 628 -10.13 28.77 24.68
C LYS A 628 -10.14 27.69 25.78
N ILE A 629 -9.08 27.57 26.56
CA ILE A 629 -9.00 26.57 27.64
C ILE A 629 -9.73 27.06 28.89
N ASP A 630 -10.60 26.20 29.42
CA ASP A 630 -11.28 26.39 30.71
C ASP A 630 -10.71 25.47 31.79
N LYS A 631 -10.37 24.22 31.44
CA LYS A 631 -9.92 23.21 32.41
C LYS A 631 -8.72 22.42 31.92
N GLU A 632 -7.78 22.14 32.82
CA GLU A 632 -6.60 21.32 32.56
C GLU A 632 -6.40 20.24 33.62
N TYR A 633 -6.08 19.02 33.18
CA TYR A 633 -5.81 17.86 34.02
C TYR A 633 -4.51 17.18 33.62
N GLU A 634 -3.92 16.44 34.55
CA GLU A 634 -2.73 15.60 34.36
C GLU A 634 -3.03 14.15 34.74
N LEU A 635 -2.63 13.20 33.90
CA LEU A 635 -2.64 11.77 34.17
C LEU A 635 -1.27 11.38 34.71
N VAL A 636 -1.18 11.22 36.03
CA VAL A 636 0.07 10.86 36.71
C VAL A 636 0.14 9.35 36.85
N MET A 637 1.14 8.74 36.22
CA MET A 637 1.41 7.31 36.34
C MET A 637 2.28 7.03 37.56
N HIS A 638 1.78 6.19 38.46
CA HIS A 638 2.49 5.70 39.62
C HIS A 638 2.98 4.27 39.39
N VAL A 639 4.20 3.98 39.81
CA VAL A 639 4.79 2.63 39.80
C VAL A 639 5.07 2.22 41.24
N GLU A 640 4.28 1.30 41.78
CA GLU A 640 4.51 0.69 43.10
C GLU A 640 5.42 -0.53 42.92
N ASN A 641 6.57 -0.55 43.61
CA ASN A 641 7.42 -1.73 43.69
C ASN A 641 6.85 -2.66 44.79
N ILE A 642 6.35 -3.83 44.40
CA ILE A 642 5.98 -4.87 45.35
C ILE A 642 7.13 -5.87 45.47
N VAL A 643 7.33 -6.40 46.68
CA VAL A 643 8.40 -7.35 47.06
C VAL A 643 8.41 -8.63 46.20
N SER A 644 7.34 -8.90 45.44
CA SER A 644 7.16 -10.07 44.57
C SER A 644 7.28 -9.72 43.08
N ALA A 645 8.46 -9.29 42.61
CA ALA A 645 8.91 -9.23 41.19
C ALA A 645 8.02 -8.55 40.11
N GLU A 646 6.79 -8.14 40.41
CA GLU A 646 5.86 -7.45 39.51
C GLU A 646 5.73 -5.98 39.91
N LYS A 647 5.96 -5.08 38.96
CA LYS A 647 5.73 -3.64 39.15
C LYS A 647 4.25 -3.34 38.92
N GLU A 648 3.54 -2.92 39.96
CA GLU A 648 2.16 -2.46 39.80
C GLU A 648 2.16 -1.03 39.25
N LYS A 649 1.38 -0.78 38.19
CA LYS A 649 1.21 0.56 37.61
C LYS A 649 -0.25 0.99 37.74
N TYR A 650 -0.47 2.21 38.22
CA TYR A 650 -1.80 2.84 38.22
C TYR A 650 -1.72 4.31 37.84
N THR A 651 -2.82 4.86 37.33
CA THR A 651 -2.95 6.26 36.95
C THR A 651 -3.85 6.98 37.93
N GLU A 652 -3.40 8.13 38.41
CA GLU A 652 -4.19 9.12 39.15
C GLU A 652 -4.47 10.35 38.25
N ILE A 653 -5.67 10.91 38.34
CA ILE A 653 -6.06 12.13 37.62
C ILE A 653 -5.88 13.31 38.56
N LYS A 654 -5.03 14.27 38.19
CA LYS A 654 -4.80 15.51 38.95
C LYS A 654 -5.35 16.71 38.21
N ILE A 655 -5.91 17.66 38.95
CA ILE A 655 -6.35 18.96 38.41
C ILE A 655 -5.15 19.88 38.35
N ILE A 656 -4.92 20.50 37.19
CA ILE A 656 -3.89 21.53 36.99
C ILE A 656 -4.53 22.92 37.13
N ASN A 657 -5.68 23.14 36.47
CA ASN A 657 -6.41 24.41 36.41
C ASN A 657 -7.91 24.19 36.22
#